data_AF-A0A2D4MV14-F1
#
_entry.id   AF-A0A2D4MV14-F1
#
_cell.length_a   1.000
_cell.length_b   1.000
_cell.length_c   1.000
_cell.angle_alpha   90.00
_cell.angle_beta   90.00
_cell.angle_gamma   90.00
#
_symmetry.space_group_name_H-M   'P 1'
#
loop_
_entity.id
_entity.type
_entity.pdbx_description
1 polymer ?
#
loop_
_entity_poly.entity_id
_entity_poly.type
_entity_poly.pdbx_seq_one_letter_code
_entity_poly.pdbx_strand_id
1 'polypeptide(L)'
;YGMVYLGKDTAGENIAESLVAEGLACRREGIRANNPEQSRLAELEEQAKTAKKGMWSEGTGSHTLRDLKYTIENPRHFVDSMHQKPVNAIIEHVRDGSVVRALLLPDYYLVTVMLSGIKCPTFKREADGTETPEPFAAEAKFFTESRLLQRDVQIVLESCHNQNVLGTILHPNGNITELLLKEGFARCVDWSMAVYTRGAEKLRAAERYAKEHKLRIWRDYVAPTANLDQKEKQFQAKVVQVLNADAIVVKLSSGDYKTIHLSSIRPPRLEGEGPQDKNRKLRPLYDIPYMFEAREFLRRKLIGKKVSVTVDYIRPASGATDTVPAFSERTCATVTIGGINIAEALVSKGLATVIRYRQDDDQRSSHYDELLAAEARAVKNGKGLHSKKEVPIHRVADISGDTQKAKQFLPFLQRAGRSEAVVEYVFSGSRLKLYLPKETCLITFLLAGIECPRGARNLPGLVQEGEPFSEEAMLFTKELVLQREVEVEVESMDKAGNFIGWLHIEGVNLSVALVEQALSKVHFTAERSSYYKPLTVAEASAKQKKEKVWSQYEEPPVEDVVPLAEEKERTADYKPVFVTEVTDGLHFYVQDVEMGTQLEKLMESMRGEIAACPPVEGAYTPRRGDFCIAKFVDGEWYRARVEKMESLAKVHVFYIDYGNKETLPSTRLAALPQA
;
A
#
# COMPACT_ATOMS: atom_id res chain seq x y z
N TYR A 1 39.79 26.48 -51.65
CA TYR A 1 38.54 26.94 -52.30
C TYR A 1 38.08 25.86 -53.24
N GLY A 2 36.80 25.54 -53.25
CA GLY A 2 36.20 24.53 -54.13
C GLY A 2 34.87 25.04 -54.69
N MET A 3 34.37 24.40 -55.74
CA MET A 3 33.06 24.68 -56.34
C MET A 3 32.03 23.67 -55.85
N VAL A 4 30.79 24.11 -55.70
CA VAL A 4 29.67 23.27 -55.25
C VAL A 4 28.68 23.14 -56.39
N TYR A 5 28.42 21.90 -56.80
CA TYR A 5 27.47 21.56 -57.87
C TYR A 5 26.26 20.83 -57.28
N LEU A 6 25.05 21.20 -57.70
CA LEU A 6 23.82 20.49 -57.35
C LEU A 6 23.63 19.27 -58.24
N GLY A 7 23.69 18.06 -57.69
CA GLY A 7 23.47 16.83 -58.45
C GLY A 7 24.38 15.70 -57.99
N LYS A 8 24.53 14.68 -58.84
CA LYS A 8 25.42 13.54 -58.57
C LYS A 8 26.86 13.75 -59.06
N ASP A 9 27.07 14.74 -59.94
CA ASP A 9 28.34 15.05 -60.58
C ASP A 9 28.46 16.56 -60.86
N THR A 10 29.53 16.96 -61.55
CA THR A 10 29.81 18.36 -61.92
C THR A 10 29.03 18.85 -63.14
N ALA A 11 28.11 18.04 -63.71
CA ALA A 11 27.21 18.50 -64.76
C ALA A 11 25.99 19.24 -64.20
N GLY A 12 25.85 19.23 -62.87
CA GLY A 12 24.83 19.94 -62.12
C GLY A 12 24.98 21.46 -62.09
N GLU A 13 24.02 22.13 -61.44
CA GLU A 13 24.03 23.59 -61.28
C GLU A 13 25.17 24.03 -60.34
N ASN A 14 26.02 24.94 -60.80
CA ASN A 14 27.09 25.53 -59.98
C ASN A 14 26.53 26.63 -59.07
N ILE A 15 26.55 26.42 -57.75
CA ILE A 15 25.97 27.35 -56.77
C ILE A 15 26.65 28.73 -56.81
N ALA A 16 27.96 28.79 -57.08
CA ALA A 16 28.64 30.08 -57.17
C ALA A 16 28.15 30.89 -58.36
N GLU A 17 27.86 30.22 -59.49
CA GLU A 17 27.29 30.85 -60.67
C GLU A 17 25.87 31.34 -60.40
N SER A 18 25.02 30.52 -59.76
CA SER A 18 23.64 30.89 -59.43
C SER A 18 23.56 32.09 -58.47
N LEU A 19 24.41 32.13 -57.44
CA LEU A 19 24.48 33.27 -56.51
C LEU A 19 24.87 34.57 -57.23
N VAL A 20 25.82 34.50 -58.16
CA VAL A 20 26.25 35.67 -58.94
C VAL A 20 25.17 36.08 -59.94
N ALA A 21 24.53 35.13 -60.63
CA ALA A 21 23.46 35.38 -61.58
C ALA A 21 22.22 36.05 -60.97
N GLU A 22 21.90 35.74 -59.71
CA GLU A 22 20.83 36.40 -58.94
C GLU A 22 21.30 37.68 -58.22
N GLY A 23 22.56 38.09 -58.38
CA GLY A 23 23.12 39.29 -57.76
C GLY A 23 23.25 39.20 -56.24
N LEU A 24 23.31 37.99 -55.67
CA LEU A 24 23.47 37.74 -54.24
C LEU A 24 24.95 37.66 -53.79
N ALA A 25 25.86 37.51 -54.75
CA ALA A 25 27.30 37.56 -54.55
C ALA A 25 27.97 38.30 -55.73
N CYS A 26 29.14 38.88 -55.49
CA CYS A 26 29.99 39.47 -56.52
C CYS A 26 31.31 38.71 -56.61
N ARG A 27 31.97 38.79 -57.76
CA ARG A 27 33.31 38.24 -57.93
C ARG A 27 34.29 39.02 -57.05
N ARG A 28 35.32 38.34 -56.54
CA ARG A 28 36.39 38.99 -55.79
C ARG A 28 37.19 39.92 -56.71
N GLU A 29 37.38 41.17 -56.28
CA GLU A 29 38.17 42.16 -57.00
C GLU A 29 39.64 41.75 -57.15
N GLY A 30 40.28 42.15 -58.25
CA GLY A 30 41.72 41.90 -58.50
C GLY A 30 42.07 40.53 -59.10
N ILE A 31 41.14 39.58 -59.16
CA ILE A 31 41.35 38.32 -59.89
C ILE A 31 41.11 38.58 -61.39
N ARG A 32 42.07 38.26 -62.26
CA ARG A 32 41.84 38.36 -63.71
C ARG A 32 41.07 37.12 -64.19
N ALA A 33 40.13 37.30 -65.14
CA ALA A 33 39.36 36.22 -65.75
C ALA A 33 40.24 35.36 -66.68
N ASN A 34 41.21 34.66 -66.09
CA ASN A 34 42.24 33.92 -66.81
C ASN A 34 41.85 32.45 -67.06
N ASN A 35 40.66 32.04 -66.62
CA ASN A 35 40.11 30.72 -66.88
C ASN A 35 38.62 30.82 -67.29
N PRO A 36 38.06 29.77 -67.90
CA PRO A 36 36.67 29.77 -68.38
C PRO A 36 35.65 30.04 -67.26
N GLU A 37 35.89 29.51 -66.06
CA GLU A 37 35.01 29.68 -64.89
C GLU A 37 34.93 31.13 -64.42
N GLN A 38 36.06 31.83 -64.32
CA GLN A 38 36.09 33.25 -63.95
C GLN A 38 35.50 34.14 -65.05
N SER A 39 35.65 33.74 -66.31
CA SER A 39 35.01 34.42 -67.44
C SER A 39 33.48 34.27 -67.36
N ARG A 40 33.00 33.07 -67.02
CA ARG A 40 31.58 32.79 -66.83
C ARG A 40 30.98 33.57 -65.66
N LEU A 41 31.68 33.61 -64.51
CA LEU A 41 31.24 34.41 -63.37
C LEU A 41 31.21 35.91 -63.70
N ALA A 42 32.18 36.42 -64.48
CA ALA A 42 32.18 37.81 -64.91
C ALA A 42 30.98 38.13 -65.83
N GLU A 43 30.63 37.22 -66.74
CA GLU A 43 29.45 37.34 -67.60
C GLU A 43 28.15 37.37 -66.77
N LEU A 44 28.00 36.45 -65.81
CA LEU A 44 26.82 36.37 -64.94
C LEU A 44 26.70 37.60 -64.03
N GLU A 45 27.81 38.14 -63.55
CA GLU A 45 27.83 39.36 -62.74
C GLU A 45 27.35 40.58 -63.56
N GLU A 46 27.80 40.70 -64.82
CA GLU A 46 27.36 41.78 -65.71
C GLU A 46 25.87 41.65 -66.07
N GLN A 47 25.38 40.41 -66.25
CA GLN A 47 23.95 40.14 -66.43
C GLN A 47 23.15 40.56 -65.20
N ALA A 48 23.59 40.21 -63.99
CA ALA A 48 22.93 40.59 -62.74
C ALA A 48 22.90 42.12 -62.52
N LYS A 49 24.00 42.82 -62.87
CA LYS A 49 24.08 44.30 -62.86
C LYS A 49 23.10 44.93 -63.83
N THR A 50 23.10 44.46 -65.08
CA THR A 50 22.21 44.96 -66.12
C THR A 50 20.74 44.74 -65.76
N ALA A 51 20.44 43.57 -65.16
CA ALA A 51 19.11 43.22 -64.69
C ALA A 51 18.73 43.83 -63.33
N LYS A 52 19.64 44.58 -62.69
CA LYS A 52 19.44 45.23 -61.37
C LYS A 52 18.97 44.25 -60.28
N LYS A 53 19.53 43.03 -60.26
CA LYS A 53 19.16 41.98 -59.31
C LYS A 53 19.97 42.08 -58.01
N GLY A 54 19.36 41.65 -56.89
CA GLY A 54 20.03 41.52 -55.61
C GLY A 54 20.72 42.79 -55.14
N MET A 55 22.04 42.71 -54.92
CA MET A 55 22.88 43.84 -54.49
C MET A 55 23.01 44.97 -55.53
N TRP A 56 22.61 44.72 -56.78
CA TRP A 56 22.61 45.69 -57.88
C TRP A 56 21.25 46.39 -58.07
N SER A 57 20.27 46.10 -57.22
CA SER A 57 18.94 46.73 -57.28
C SER A 57 18.98 48.22 -56.90
N GLU A 58 18.05 49.00 -57.43
CA GLU A 58 17.94 50.44 -57.15
C GLU A 58 17.18 50.68 -55.83
N GLY A 59 17.84 51.35 -54.86
CA GLY A 59 17.27 51.70 -53.56
C GLY A 59 18.33 51.70 -52.45
N THR A 60 17.94 52.05 -51.22
CA THR A 60 18.86 52.01 -50.06
C THR A 60 18.99 50.62 -49.44
N GLY A 61 18.31 49.61 -49.99
CA GLY A 61 18.25 48.26 -49.41
C GLY A 61 17.50 48.19 -48.08
N SER A 62 16.82 49.26 -47.63
CA SER A 62 16.16 49.34 -46.32
C SER A 62 15.11 48.24 -46.10
N HIS A 63 14.39 47.83 -47.15
CA HIS A 63 13.41 46.73 -47.10
C HIS A 63 14.04 45.32 -47.07
N THR A 64 15.36 45.20 -47.26
CA THR A 64 16.10 43.93 -47.21
C THR A 64 16.82 43.70 -45.88
N LEU A 65 16.93 44.74 -45.05
CA LEU A 65 17.52 44.65 -43.71
C LEU A 65 16.53 43.96 -42.76
N ARG A 66 16.92 42.79 -42.27
CA ARG A 66 16.16 42.08 -41.23
C ARG A 66 16.47 42.69 -39.87
N ASP A 67 15.46 43.19 -39.18
CA ASP A 67 15.57 43.61 -37.78
C ASP A 67 15.57 42.38 -36.87
N LEU A 68 16.76 41.84 -36.57
CA LEU A 68 16.91 40.64 -35.74
C LEU A 68 16.67 40.97 -34.27
N LYS A 69 15.63 40.33 -33.70
CA LYS A 69 15.26 40.50 -32.30
C LYS A 69 15.83 39.34 -31.46
N TYR A 70 16.80 39.65 -30.61
CA TYR A 70 17.50 38.66 -29.78
C TYR A 70 16.91 38.47 -28.38
N THR A 71 16.00 39.35 -27.97
CA THR A 71 15.41 39.32 -26.63
C THR A 71 13.91 39.55 -26.73
N ILE A 72 13.16 38.71 -26.02
CA ILE A 72 11.72 38.87 -25.86
C ILE A 72 11.49 39.50 -24.48
N GLU A 73 10.84 40.67 -24.44
CA GLU A 73 10.61 41.40 -23.19
C GLU A 73 9.79 40.59 -22.18
N ASN A 74 8.72 39.94 -22.64
CA ASN A 74 7.90 39.05 -21.84
C ASN A 74 7.72 37.71 -22.56
N PRO A 75 8.66 36.75 -22.38
CA PRO A 75 8.63 35.46 -23.07
C PRO A 75 7.34 34.67 -22.82
N ARG A 76 6.76 34.80 -21.62
CA ARG A 76 5.54 34.08 -21.25
C ARG A 76 4.33 34.62 -22.02
N HIS A 77 4.14 35.94 -21.99
CA HIS A 77 3.08 36.59 -22.77
C HIS A 77 3.25 36.34 -24.27
N PHE A 78 4.50 36.37 -24.78
CA PHE A 78 4.78 36.08 -26.17
C PHE A 78 4.34 34.67 -26.56
N VAL A 79 4.75 33.64 -25.82
CA VAL A 79 4.35 32.24 -26.08
C VAL A 79 2.83 32.08 -25.97
N ASP A 80 2.21 32.63 -24.92
CA ASP A 80 0.76 32.56 -24.70
C ASP A 80 -0.03 33.21 -25.87
N SER A 81 0.48 34.33 -26.41
CA SER A 81 -0.15 35.05 -27.53
C SER A 81 -0.13 34.29 -28.86
N MET A 82 0.78 33.33 -29.02
CA MET A 82 0.85 32.48 -30.21
C MET A 82 -0.22 31.37 -30.21
N HIS A 83 -0.92 31.17 -29.09
CA HIS A 83 -2.03 30.21 -28.95
C HIS A 83 -1.70 28.80 -29.47
N GLN A 84 -0.46 28.35 -29.28
CA GLN A 84 0.04 27.05 -29.75
C GLN A 84 -0.17 26.81 -31.27
N LYS A 85 -0.29 27.89 -32.06
CA LYS A 85 -0.33 27.79 -33.52
C LYS A 85 1.09 27.59 -34.05
N PRO A 86 1.28 26.79 -35.11
CA PRO A 86 2.58 26.65 -35.74
C PRO A 86 3.07 28.00 -36.30
N VAL A 87 4.26 28.41 -35.90
CA VAL A 87 4.94 29.62 -36.39
C VAL A 87 6.03 29.21 -37.37
N ASN A 88 6.06 29.82 -38.56
CA ASN A 88 7.11 29.54 -39.53
C ASN A 88 8.48 29.98 -38.97
N ALA A 89 9.51 29.18 -39.17
CA ALA A 89 10.84 29.49 -38.68
C ALA A 89 11.94 28.84 -39.53
N ILE A 90 13.16 29.36 -39.42
CA ILE A 90 14.37 28.78 -40.00
C ILE A 90 15.29 28.35 -38.87
N ILE A 91 15.82 27.13 -38.92
CA ILE A 91 16.79 26.68 -37.91
C ILE A 91 18.18 27.19 -38.28
N GLU A 92 18.70 28.15 -37.52
CA GLU A 92 19.99 28.81 -37.77
C GLU A 92 21.16 28.04 -37.18
N HIS A 93 20.94 27.33 -36.07
CA HIS A 93 22.00 26.60 -35.37
C HIS A 93 21.43 25.46 -34.54
N VAL A 94 22.15 24.34 -34.47
CA VAL A 94 21.83 23.21 -33.58
C VAL A 94 22.90 23.15 -32.50
N ARG A 95 22.49 23.38 -31.25
CA ARG A 95 23.43 23.33 -30.12
C ARG A 95 23.74 21.87 -29.75
N ASP A 96 22.68 21.09 -29.56
CA ASP A 96 22.70 19.66 -29.30
C ASP A 96 21.45 19.01 -29.92
N GLY A 97 21.26 17.69 -29.76
CA GLY A 97 20.14 16.97 -30.37
C GLY A 97 18.75 17.48 -29.98
N SER A 98 18.61 18.18 -28.85
CA SER A 98 17.31 18.66 -28.34
C SER A 98 17.21 20.18 -28.20
N VAL A 99 18.27 20.94 -28.53
CA VAL A 99 18.31 22.40 -28.40
C VAL A 99 18.80 23.04 -29.68
N VAL A 100 17.99 23.92 -30.25
CA VAL A 100 18.28 24.65 -31.49
C VAL A 100 18.11 26.16 -31.30
N ARG A 101 18.70 26.96 -32.19
CA ARG A 101 18.33 28.35 -32.40
C ARG A 101 17.48 28.45 -33.66
N ALA A 102 16.33 29.08 -33.53
CA ALA A 102 15.38 29.28 -34.60
C ALA A 102 15.11 30.78 -34.81
N LEU A 103 15.05 31.19 -36.08
CA LEU A 103 14.60 32.50 -36.48
C LEU A 103 13.10 32.43 -36.79
N LEU A 104 12.26 32.98 -35.92
CA LEU A 104 10.81 33.01 -36.10
C LEU A 104 10.41 34.05 -37.14
N LEU A 105 9.51 33.67 -38.04
CA LEU A 105 9.01 34.50 -39.14
C LEU A 105 7.53 34.90 -38.88
N PRO A 106 7.10 36.09 -39.36
CA PRO A 106 7.87 37.07 -40.14
C PRO A 106 8.68 38.07 -39.30
N ASP A 107 8.50 38.11 -37.97
CA ASP A 107 9.00 39.19 -37.11
C ASP A 107 10.49 39.09 -36.71
N TYR A 108 11.20 38.09 -37.23
CA TYR A 108 12.65 37.88 -37.10
C TYR A 108 13.17 37.78 -35.66
N TYR A 109 12.42 37.10 -34.77
CA TYR A 109 12.90 36.76 -33.44
C TYR A 109 13.88 35.58 -33.49
N LEU A 110 15.11 35.78 -33.06
CA LEU A 110 16.08 34.71 -32.90
C LEU A 110 16.00 34.14 -31.50
N VAL A 111 15.39 32.96 -31.38
CA VAL A 111 15.08 32.31 -30.10
C VAL A 111 15.83 30.99 -29.93
N THR A 112 16.14 30.64 -28.68
CA THR A 112 16.61 29.29 -28.34
C THR A 112 15.39 28.42 -28.08
N VAL A 113 15.22 27.37 -28.87
CA VAL A 113 14.12 26.39 -28.74
C VAL A 113 14.68 25.10 -28.17
N MET A 114 14.13 24.68 -27.03
CA MET A 114 14.33 23.36 -26.44
C MET A 114 13.16 22.48 -26.84
N LEU A 115 13.44 21.29 -27.39
CA LEU A 115 12.41 20.34 -27.78
C LEU A 115 11.62 19.87 -26.57
N SER A 116 10.31 20.11 -26.57
CA SER A 116 9.43 19.71 -25.48
C SER A 116 9.33 18.19 -25.34
N GLY A 117 9.18 17.73 -24.10
CA GLY A 117 8.99 16.33 -23.75
C GLY A 117 10.26 15.47 -23.77
N ILE A 118 11.39 15.96 -24.27
CA ILE A 118 12.61 15.14 -24.40
C ILE A 118 13.88 15.84 -23.92
N LYS A 119 14.93 15.05 -23.75
CA LYS A 119 16.30 15.52 -23.57
C LYS A 119 17.28 14.57 -24.23
N CYS A 120 18.19 15.14 -25.02
CA CYS A 120 19.32 14.41 -25.60
C CYS A 120 20.57 14.49 -24.69
N PRO A 121 21.54 13.57 -24.86
CA PRO A 121 22.89 13.74 -24.34
C PRO A 121 23.47 15.09 -24.76
N THR A 122 24.17 15.74 -23.85
CA THR A 122 24.68 17.10 -24.01
C THR A 122 26.20 17.14 -24.10
N PHE A 123 26.74 18.32 -24.43
CA PHE A 123 28.18 18.58 -24.37
C PHE A 123 28.49 19.15 -22.98
N LYS A 124 29.26 18.42 -22.18
CA LYS A 124 29.73 18.90 -20.88
C LYS A 124 30.81 19.94 -21.09
N ARG A 125 30.67 21.08 -20.42
CA ARG A 125 31.66 22.16 -20.49
C ARG A 125 32.52 22.10 -19.24
N GLU A 126 33.80 21.82 -19.43
CA GLU A 126 34.80 21.80 -18.39
C GLU A 126 35.17 23.23 -17.95
N ALA A 127 35.81 23.38 -16.79
CA ALA A 127 36.15 24.69 -16.22
C ALA A 127 37.13 25.51 -17.08
N ASP A 128 37.91 24.84 -17.94
CA ASP A 128 38.83 25.44 -18.91
C ASP A 128 38.13 25.91 -20.21
N GLY A 129 36.83 25.66 -20.34
CA GLY A 129 36.03 25.99 -21.52
C GLY A 129 35.99 24.91 -22.59
N THR A 130 36.69 23.79 -22.42
CA THR A 130 36.66 22.64 -23.34
C THR A 130 35.30 21.93 -23.25
N GLU A 131 34.71 21.57 -24.39
CA GLU A 131 33.45 20.82 -24.45
C GLU A 131 33.70 19.34 -24.75
N THR A 132 33.29 18.46 -23.83
CA THR A 132 33.36 17.00 -23.98
C THR A 132 31.96 16.43 -24.25
N PRO A 133 31.74 15.72 -25.37
CA PRO A 133 30.42 15.16 -25.67
C PRO A 133 30.11 13.99 -24.72
N GLU A 134 28.90 13.97 -24.16
CA GLU A 134 28.36 12.74 -23.57
C GLU A 134 28.23 11.64 -24.63
N PRO A 135 28.20 10.35 -24.24
CA PRO A 135 27.97 9.26 -25.17
C PRO A 135 26.73 9.52 -26.06
N PHE A 136 26.91 9.38 -27.37
CA PHE A 136 25.91 9.64 -28.41
C PHE A 136 25.48 11.12 -28.60
N ALA A 137 26.06 12.10 -27.89
CA ALA A 137 25.72 13.52 -28.03
C ALA A 137 26.06 14.07 -29.44
N ALA A 138 27.24 13.75 -29.97
CA ALA A 138 27.67 14.18 -31.30
C ALA A 138 26.77 13.61 -32.41
N GLU A 139 26.39 12.33 -32.29
CA GLU A 139 25.47 11.67 -33.23
C GLU A 139 24.07 12.26 -33.15
N ALA A 140 23.55 12.53 -31.94
CA ALA A 140 22.24 13.16 -31.75
C ALA A 140 22.19 14.58 -32.32
N LYS A 141 23.27 15.35 -32.14
CA LYS A 141 23.43 16.67 -32.75
C LYS A 141 23.42 16.57 -34.28
N PHE A 142 24.27 15.71 -34.85
CA PHE A 142 24.33 15.50 -36.29
C PHE A 142 22.99 15.01 -36.87
N PHE A 143 22.27 14.15 -36.15
CA PHE A 143 20.95 13.67 -36.54
C PHE A 143 19.95 14.82 -36.73
N THR A 144 20.00 15.81 -35.84
CA THR A 144 19.16 17.01 -35.87
C THR A 144 19.66 17.99 -36.94
N GLU A 145 20.97 18.24 -37.02
CA GLU A 145 21.58 19.13 -38.02
C GLU A 145 21.27 18.71 -39.45
N SER A 146 21.56 17.45 -39.79
CA SER A 146 21.34 16.90 -41.14
C SER A 146 19.89 16.95 -41.61
N ARG A 147 18.93 17.16 -40.69
CA ARG A 147 17.49 17.18 -40.95
C ARG A 147 16.85 18.55 -40.85
N LEU A 148 17.39 19.46 -40.04
CA LEU A 148 16.73 20.73 -39.73
C LEU A 148 17.57 21.96 -40.02
N LEU A 149 18.91 21.88 -39.97
CA LEU A 149 19.77 23.06 -40.11
C LEU A 149 19.54 23.73 -41.46
N GLN A 150 19.32 25.06 -41.42
CA GLN A 150 19.05 25.91 -42.58
C GLN A 150 17.82 25.46 -43.40
N ARG A 151 16.82 24.84 -42.76
CA ARG A 151 15.54 24.46 -43.38
C ARG A 151 14.38 25.28 -42.82
N ASP A 152 13.38 25.48 -43.68
CA ASP A 152 12.07 26.00 -43.29
C ASP A 152 11.32 24.94 -42.48
N VAL A 153 10.88 25.34 -41.29
CA VAL A 153 10.12 24.51 -40.36
C VAL A 153 8.96 25.30 -39.79
N GLN A 154 8.06 24.60 -39.10
CA GLN A 154 7.07 25.24 -38.25
C GLN A 154 7.32 24.87 -36.79
N ILE A 155 7.24 25.82 -35.88
CA ILE A 155 7.47 25.60 -34.46
C ILE A 155 6.18 25.91 -33.70
N VAL A 156 5.71 24.94 -32.92
CA VAL A 156 4.64 25.16 -31.95
C VAL A 156 5.30 25.55 -30.63
N LEU A 157 5.07 26.79 -30.17
CA LEU A 157 5.59 27.28 -28.90
C LEU A 157 4.62 26.89 -27.77
N GLU A 158 5.11 26.19 -26.77
CA GLU A 158 4.27 25.56 -25.73
C GLU A 158 4.48 26.16 -24.35
N SER A 159 5.73 26.54 -24.03
CA SER A 159 6.08 27.18 -22.75
C SER A 159 7.41 27.91 -22.89
N CYS A 160 7.87 28.58 -21.83
CA CYS A 160 9.18 29.21 -21.78
C CYS A 160 9.79 29.12 -20.39
N HIS A 161 11.12 29.11 -20.33
CA HIS A 161 11.90 29.32 -19.12
C HIS A 161 12.97 30.38 -19.39
N ASN A 162 12.80 31.56 -18.80
CA ASN A 162 13.56 32.77 -19.16
C ASN A 162 13.45 33.05 -20.67
N GLN A 163 14.57 33.22 -21.37
CA GLN A 163 14.60 33.45 -22.83
C GLN A 163 14.56 32.15 -23.65
N ASN A 164 14.56 30.97 -23.02
CA ASN A 164 14.48 29.71 -23.74
C ASN A 164 13.01 29.32 -23.91
N VAL A 165 12.64 28.99 -25.13
CA VAL A 165 11.29 28.54 -25.47
C VAL A 165 11.27 27.02 -25.50
N LEU A 166 10.23 26.43 -24.91
CA LEU A 166 9.90 25.02 -25.10
C LEU A 166 8.93 24.91 -26.27
N GLY A 167 9.27 24.07 -27.25
CA GLY A 167 8.43 23.91 -28.41
C GLY A 167 8.66 22.61 -29.18
N THR A 168 7.71 22.34 -30.07
CA THR A 168 7.79 21.20 -30.99
C THR A 168 8.11 21.70 -32.39
N ILE A 169 9.15 21.13 -33.01
CA ILE A 169 9.54 21.46 -34.39
C ILE A 169 8.88 20.47 -35.34
N LEU A 170 8.07 21.01 -36.25
CA LEU A 170 7.35 20.30 -37.30
C LEU A 170 8.06 20.56 -38.64
N HIS A 171 8.50 19.47 -39.27
CA HIS A 171 9.01 19.47 -40.63
C HIS A 171 8.02 18.68 -41.51
N PRO A 172 7.90 18.94 -42.83
CA PRO A 172 7.01 18.18 -43.71
C PRO A 172 7.18 16.66 -43.63
N ASN A 173 8.40 16.20 -43.33
CA ASN A 173 8.74 14.79 -43.19
C ASN A 173 8.51 14.21 -41.78
N GLY A 174 8.00 14.99 -40.82
CA GLY A 174 7.61 14.50 -39.49
C GLY A 174 8.09 15.36 -38.32
N ASN A 175 7.90 14.81 -37.12
CA ASN A 175 8.25 15.42 -35.83
C ASN A 175 9.63 14.92 -35.37
N ILE A 176 10.60 15.83 -35.29
CA ILE A 176 11.98 15.47 -34.90
C ILE A 176 12.06 14.87 -33.50
N THR A 177 11.20 15.32 -32.58
CA THR A 177 11.15 14.86 -31.18
C THR A 177 10.85 13.37 -31.08
N GLU A 178 9.88 12.89 -31.86
CA GLU A 178 9.50 11.47 -31.93
C GLU A 178 10.63 10.62 -32.53
N LEU A 179 11.30 11.14 -33.56
CA LEU A 179 12.39 10.44 -34.24
C LEU A 179 13.62 10.30 -33.35
N LEU A 180 14.00 11.35 -32.61
CA LEU A 180 15.11 11.31 -31.66
C LEU A 180 14.90 10.24 -30.57
N LEU A 181 13.67 10.11 -30.06
CA LEU A 181 13.33 9.06 -29.10
C LEU A 181 13.35 7.68 -29.73
N LYS A 182 12.74 7.51 -30.91
CA LYS A 182 12.62 6.21 -31.59
C LYS A 182 13.99 5.65 -31.95
N GLU A 183 14.90 6.52 -32.33
CA GLU A 183 16.30 6.16 -32.56
C GLU A 183 17.09 6.01 -31.26
N GLY A 184 16.55 6.34 -30.08
CA GLY A 184 17.29 6.19 -28.81
C GLY A 184 18.37 7.24 -28.58
N PHE A 185 18.25 8.42 -29.21
CA PHE A 185 19.09 9.58 -28.94
C PHE A 185 18.56 10.45 -27.79
N ALA A 186 17.36 10.19 -27.29
CA ALA A 186 16.73 11.00 -26.26
C ALA A 186 16.02 10.17 -25.21
N ARG A 187 15.78 10.80 -24.05
CA ARG A 187 14.89 10.32 -22.98
C ARG A 187 13.68 11.23 -22.86
N CYS A 188 12.55 10.68 -22.46
CA CYS A 188 11.36 11.45 -22.11
C CYS A 188 11.58 12.21 -20.80
N VAL A 189 11.12 13.45 -20.72
CA VAL A 189 11.28 14.33 -19.56
C VAL A 189 9.93 14.82 -19.05
N ASP A 190 9.55 14.34 -17.87
CA ASP A 190 8.17 14.46 -17.35
C ASP A 190 7.70 15.92 -17.18
N TRP A 191 8.57 16.82 -16.70
CA TRP A 191 8.19 18.21 -16.43
C TRP A 191 7.90 19.00 -17.72
N SER A 192 8.60 18.72 -18.82
CA SER A 192 8.33 19.33 -20.13
C SER A 192 7.27 18.56 -20.92
N MET A 193 7.07 17.27 -20.62
CA MET A 193 5.99 16.46 -21.19
C MET A 193 4.60 17.02 -20.86
N ALA A 194 4.45 17.64 -19.67
CA ALA A 194 3.19 18.22 -19.22
C ALA A 194 2.68 19.38 -20.11
N VAL A 195 3.56 20.04 -20.86
CA VAL A 195 3.21 21.12 -21.79
C VAL A 195 3.23 20.68 -23.26
N TYR A 196 3.61 19.43 -23.54
CA TYR A 196 3.69 18.89 -24.90
C TYR A 196 2.28 18.63 -25.47
N THR A 197 2.03 19.16 -26.67
CA THR A 197 0.68 19.25 -27.25
C THR A 197 0.40 18.22 -28.35
N ARG A 198 1.40 17.42 -28.75
CA ARG A 198 1.31 16.54 -29.94
C ARG A 198 1.05 15.07 -29.64
N GLY A 199 0.73 14.75 -28.38
CA GLY A 199 0.42 13.40 -27.89
C GLY A 199 1.61 12.75 -27.18
N ALA A 200 1.67 12.90 -25.85
CA ALA A 200 2.76 12.37 -25.02
C ALA A 200 2.90 10.84 -25.14
N GLU A 201 1.80 10.14 -25.42
CA GLU A 201 1.76 8.70 -25.67
C GLU A 201 2.67 8.28 -26.82
N LYS A 202 2.83 9.12 -27.86
CA LYS A 202 3.71 8.85 -29.00
C LYS A 202 5.18 8.91 -28.59
N LEU A 203 5.55 9.88 -27.76
CA LEU A 203 6.90 10.01 -27.23
C LEU A 203 7.23 8.81 -26.33
N ARG A 204 6.32 8.43 -25.42
CA ARG A 204 6.49 7.24 -24.57
C ARG A 204 6.61 5.95 -25.39
N ALA A 205 5.81 5.80 -26.45
CA ALA A 205 5.91 4.65 -27.34
C ALA A 205 7.25 4.60 -28.08
N ALA A 206 7.75 5.75 -28.55
CA ALA A 206 9.04 5.86 -29.21
C ALA A 206 10.21 5.52 -28.26
N GLU A 207 10.19 6.02 -27.02
CA GLU A 207 11.19 5.67 -26.00
C GLU A 207 11.14 4.17 -25.66
N ARG A 208 9.94 3.60 -25.49
CA ARG A 208 9.76 2.17 -25.21
C ARG A 208 10.35 1.32 -26.34
N TYR A 209 10.08 1.68 -27.59
CA TYR A 209 10.65 1.01 -28.75
C TYR A 209 12.19 1.00 -28.69
N ALA A 210 12.80 2.15 -28.39
CA ALA A 210 14.26 2.26 -28.28
C ALA A 210 14.84 1.46 -27.09
N LYS A 211 14.12 1.40 -25.96
CA LYS A 211 14.47 0.56 -24.80
C LYS A 211 14.42 -0.93 -25.13
N GLU A 212 13.34 -1.40 -25.77
CA GLU A 212 13.14 -2.80 -26.17
C GLU A 212 14.22 -3.28 -27.15
N HIS A 213 14.63 -2.41 -28.07
CA HIS A 213 15.66 -2.70 -29.08
C HIS A 213 17.08 -2.32 -28.63
N LYS A 214 17.25 -1.84 -27.39
CA LYS A 214 18.54 -1.44 -26.80
C LYS A 214 19.34 -0.47 -27.70
N LEU A 215 18.68 0.56 -28.22
CA LEU A 215 19.30 1.52 -29.16
C LEU A 215 20.09 2.62 -28.43
N ARG A 216 21.31 2.92 -28.90
CA ARG A 216 22.22 4.00 -28.43
C ARG A 216 22.24 4.16 -26.91
N ILE A 217 21.59 5.19 -26.35
CA ILE A 217 21.62 5.49 -24.91
C ILE A 217 20.99 4.37 -24.07
N TRP A 218 20.24 3.45 -24.69
CA TRP A 218 19.59 2.30 -24.08
C TRP A 218 20.33 0.98 -24.31
N ARG A 219 21.55 0.98 -24.88
CA ARG A 219 22.32 -0.25 -25.16
C ARG A 219 22.49 -1.16 -23.94
N ASP A 220 22.65 -0.55 -22.78
CA ASP A 220 22.88 -1.21 -21.49
C ASP A 220 21.60 -1.26 -20.63
N TYR A 221 20.43 -0.97 -21.22
CA TYR A 221 19.17 -0.92 -20.49
C TYR A 221 18.74 -2.32 -20.01
N VAL A 222 18.42 -2.40 -18.72
CA VAL A 222 17.82 -3.56 -18.08
C VAL A 222 16.51 -3.10 -17.44
N ALA A 223 15.41 -3.72 -17.83
CA ALA A 223 14.11 -3.40 -17.24
C ALA A 223 14.11 -3.73 -15.74
N PRO A 224 13.45 -2.93 -14.88
CA PRO A 224 13.37 -3.20 -13.44
C PRO A 224 12.78 -4.58 -13.09
N THR A 225 12.01 -5.16 -14.01
CA THR A 225 11.39 -6.48 -13.88
C THR A 225 12.07 -7.56 -14.73
N ALA A 226 13.28 -7.33 -15.25
CA ALA A 226 13.91 -8.25 -16.21
C ALA A 226 14.15 -9.66 -15.65
N ASN A 227 14.36 -9.76 -14.33
CA ASN A 227 14.62 -11.02 -13.64
C ASN A 227 13.34 -11.68 -13.08
N LEU A 228 12.17 -11.10 -13.30
CA LEU A 228 10.90 -11.65 -12.82
C LEU A 228 10.25 -12.51 -13.89
N ASP A 229 9.86 -13.73 -13.51
CA ASP A 229 9.05 -14.59 -14.37
C ASP A 229 7.69 -13.94 -14.68
N GLN A 230 7.11 -14.27 -15.84
CA GLN A 230 5.84 -13.68 -16.28
C GLN A 230 4.70 -13.88 -15.27
N LYS A 231 4.67 -15.03 -14.59
CA LYS A 231 3.69 -15.36 -13.54
C LYS A 231 3.87 -14.54 -12.25
N GLU A 232 5.08 -14.06 -12.00
CA GLU A 232 5.38 -13.19 -10.86
C GLU A 232 5.19 -11.71 -11.22
N LYS A 233 5.43 -11.37 -12.48
CA LYS A 233 5.21 -10.02 -13.02
C LYS A 233 3.74 -9.68 -13.10
N GLN A 234 2.88 -10.61 -13.52
CA GLN A 234 1.44 -10.39 -13.66
C GLN A 234 0.64 -11.57 -13.11
N PHE A 235 -0.26 -11.30 -12.16
CA PHE A 235 -1.11 -12.31 -11.57
C PHE A 235 -2.43 -11.73 -11.05
N GLN A 236 -3.40 -12.61 -10.79
CA GLN A 236 -4.62 -12.26 -10.09
C GLN A 236 -4.55 -12.79 -8.65
N ALA A 237 -5.05 -12.00 -7.70
CA ALA A 237 -5.04 -12.38 -6.29
C ALA A 237 -6.25 -11.80 -5.55
N LYS A 238 -6.65 -12.43 -4.45
CA LYS A 238 -7.75 -11.94 -3.59
C LYS A 238 -7.17 -11.04 -2.50
N VAL A 239 -7.69 -9.83 -2.34
CA VAL A 239 -7.27 -8.92 -1.27
C VAL A 239 -7.81 -9.41 0.07
N VAL A 240 -6.92 -9.60 1.04
CA VAL A 240 -7.26 -10.08 2.39
C VAL A 240 -7.07 -9.01 3.47
N GLN A 241 -6.23 -8.00 3.22
CA GLN A 241 -6.00 -6.89 4.15
C GLN A 241 -5.52 -5.66 3.40
N VAL A 242 -5.94 -4.48 3.85
CA VAL A 242 -5.40 -3.19 3.48
C VAL A 242 -4.47 -2.70 4.60
N LEU A 243 -3.24 -2.39 4.25
CA LEU A 243 -2.23 -1.85 5.16
C LEU A 243 -2.11 -0.34 4.91
N ASN A 244 -2.71 0.45 5.80
CA ASN A 244 -2.77 1.90 5.70
C ASN A 244 -3.34 2.36 4.34
N ALA A 245 -2.57 3.09 3.53
CA ALA A 245 -3.04 3.76 2.33
C ALA A 245 -2.19 3.46 1.08
N ASP A 246 -1.12 2.66 1.19
CA ASP A 246 -0.19 2.37 0.09
C ASP A 246 0.15 0.88 -0.07
N ALA A 247 -0.39 0.00 0.78
CA ALA A 247 -0.12 -1.43 0.70
C ALA A 247 -1.36 -2.28 0.93
N ILE A 248 -1.37 -3.46 0.31
CA ILE A 248 -2.40 -4.48 0.47
C ILE A 248 -1.73 -5.85 0.64
N VAL A 249 -2.35 -6.73 1.41
CA VAL A 249 -2.00 -8.14 1.47
C VAL A 249 -2.97 -8.90 0.57
N VAL A 250 -2.42 -9.73 -0.31
CA VAL A 250 -3.19 -10.54 -1.25
C VAL A 250 -2.88 -12.02 -1.04
N LYS A 251 -3.92 -12.86 -1.20
CA LYS A 251 -3.82 -14.31 -1.24
C LYS A 251 -3.79 -14.77 -2.70
N LEU A 252 -2.73 -15.46 -3.07
CA LEU A 252 -2.52 -16.07 -4.38
C LEU A 252 -3.38 -17.33 -4.54
N SER A 253 -3.54 -17.80 -5.78
CA SER A 253 -4.21 -19.08 -6.05
C SER A 253 -3.47 -20.29 -5.48
N SER A 254 -2.16 -20.17 -5.21
CA SER A 254 -1.37 -21.19 -4.50
C SER A 254 -1.73 -21.31 -3.02
N GLY A 255 -2.41 -20.31 -2.44
CA GLY A 255 -2.64 -20.18 -1.01
C GLY A 255 -1.68 -19.24 -0.30
N ASP A 256 -0.58 -18.85 -0.96
CA ASP A 256 0.43 -17.97 -0.38
C ASP A 256 -0.05 -16.52 -0.24
N TYR A 257 0.51 -15.83 0.75
CA TYR A 257 0.25 -14.42 1.01
C TYR A 257 1.41 -13.56 0.52
N LYS A 258 1.10 -12.47 -0.19
CA LYS A 258 2.09 -11.46 -0.59
C LYS A 258 1.62 -10.06 -0.21
N THR A 259 2.56 -9.24 0.25
CA THR A 259 2.32 -7.81 0.50
C THR A 259 2.71 -7.02 -0.75
N ILE A 260 1.76 -6.29 -1.30
CA ILE A 260 1.91 -5.50 -2.52
C ILE A 260 1.78 -4.02 -2.15
N HIS A 261 2.78 -3.22 -2.54
CA HIS A 261 2.73 -1.76 -2.41
C HIS A 261 2.28 -1.14 -3.73
N LEU A 262 1.49 -0.09 -3.66
CA LEU A 262 1.05 0.67 -4.84
C LEU A 262 2.24 1.47 -5.39
N SER A 263 2.58 1.23 -6.65
CA SER A 263 3.76 1.85 -7.28
C SER A 263 3.59 3.37 -7.45
N SER A 264 4.71 4.09 -7.29
CA SER A 264 4.83 5.54 -7.56
C SER A 264 3.89 6.48 -6.79
N ILE A 265 3.28 6.04 -5.71
CA ILE A 265 2.52 6.92 -4.80
C ILE A 265 3.09 6.86 -3.38
N ARG A 266 2.78 7.88 -2.58
CA ARG A 266 3.02 7.90 -1.14
C ARG A 266 1.69 8.06 -0.41
N PRO A 267 1.49 7.32 0.70
CA PRO A 267 0.34 7.55 1.55
C PRO A 267 0.48 8.90 2.26
N PRO A 268 -0.60 9.43 2.86
CA PRO A 268 -0.53 10.59 3.73
C PRO A 268 0.53 10.40 4.83
N ARG A 269 1.25 11.46 5.18
CA ARG A 269 2.28 11.46 6.25
C ARG A 269 2.16 12.74 7.07
N LEU A 270 2.64 12.68 8.31
CA LEU A 270 2.88 13.89 9.09
C LEU A 270 4.22 14.49 8.62
N GLU A 271 4.17 15.66 7.99
CA GLU A 271 5.37 16.44 7.68
C GLU A 271 5.60 17.50 8.77
N GLY A 272 6.83 17.62 9.28
CA GLY A 272 7.31 18.85 9.90
C GLY A 272 7.07 19.09 11.39
N GLU A 273 6.16 18.39 12.07
CA GLU A 273 6.02 18.51 13.54
C GLU A 273 5.94 17.14 14.18
N GLY A 274 7.00 16.77 14.91
CA GLY A 274 6.89 15.73 15.92
C GLY A 274 5.79 16.11 16.93
N PRO A 275 5.16 15.15 17.60
CA PRO A 275 4.05 15.46 18.51
C PRO A 275 4.49 16.52 19.50
N GLN A 276 3.86 17.71 19.46
CA GLN A 276 4.03 18.74 20.50
C GLN A 276 3.68 18.19 21.89
N ASP A 277 2.91 17.08 21.92
CA ASP A 277 2.46 16.39 23.11
C ASP A 277 3.25 15.07 23.29
N LYS A 278 4.40 15.13 23.97
CA LYS A 278 5.29 13.98 24.22
C LYS A 278 4.62 12.80 24.95
N ASN A 279 3.42 12.99 25.50
CA ASN A 279 2.66 11.98 26.26
C ASN A 279 1.61 11.21 25.45
N ARG A 280 1.27 11.61 24.21
CA ARG A 280 0.25 10.92 23.42
C ARG A 280 0.87 9.89 22.46
N LYS A 281 0.54 8.61 22.66
CA LYS A 281 0.92 7.53 21.73
C LYS A 281 0.26 7.75 20.36
N LEU A 282 1.07 8.10 19.36
CA LEU A 282 0.62 8.32 17.98
C LEU A 282 -0.04 7.05 17.42
N ARG A 283 -1.24 7.18 16.86
CA ARG A 283 -1.99 6.15 16.14
C ARG A 283 -2.07 6.56 14.67
N PRO A 284 -1.17 6.04 13.80
CA PRO A 284 -1.05 6.50 12.42
C PRO A 284 -2.37 6.54 11.64
N LEU A 285 -3.24 5.55 11.83
CA LEU A 285 -4.52 5.45 11.13
C LEU A 285 -5.47 6.64 11.40
N TYR A 286 -5.46 7.19 12.63
CA TYR A 286 -6.41 8.22 13.07
C TYR A 286 -5.79 9.60 13.22
N ASP A 287 -4.48 9.65 13.49
CA ASP A 287 -3.77 10.91 13.79
C ASP A 287 -3.09 11.51 12.55
N ILE A 288 -2.86 10.72 11.48
CA ILE A 288 -2.33 11.25 10.21
C ILE A 288 -3.51 11.79 9.37
N PRO A 289 -3.46 13.07 8.94
CA PRO A 289 -4.47 13.67 8.05
C PRO A 289 -4.80 12.78 6.85
N TYR A 290 -6.09 12.56 6.59
CA TYR A 290 -6.61 11.79 5.44
C TYR A 290 -6.21 10.30 5.40
N MET A 291 -5.48 9.77 6.39
CA MET A 291 -5.07 8.36 6.41
C MET A 291 -6.27 7.42 6.59
N PHE A 292 -7.19 7.78 7.48
CA PHE A 292 -8.41 7.00 7.72
C PHE A 292 -9.27 6.93 6.44
N GLU A 293 -9.47 8.05 5.78
CA GLU A 293 -10.23 8.15 4.52
C GLU A 293 -9.58 7.37 3.38
N ALA A 294 -8.25 7.42 3.30
CA ALA A 294 -7.49 6.64 2.32
C ALA A 294 -7.62 5.13 2.57
N ARG A 295 -7.47 4.69 3.83
CA ARG A 295 -7.66 3.28 4.22
C ARG A 295 -9.08 2.82 3.94
N GLU A 296 -10.09 3.60 4.35
CA GLU A 296 -11.50 3.25 4.14
C GLU A 296 -11.88 3.21 2.67
N PHE A 297 -11.34 4.11 1.85
CA PHE A 297 -11.52 4.06 0.40
C PHE A 297 -11.00 2.73 -0.19
N LEU A 298 -9.79 2.32 0.18
CA LEU A 298 -9.21 1.05 -0.26
C LEU A 298 -10.01 -0.14 0.28
N ARG A 299 -10.33 -0.14 1.58
CA ARG A 299 -11.05 -1.22 2.25
C ARG A 299 -12.38 -1.50 1.57
N ARG A 300 -13.23 -0.47 1.43
CA ARG A 300 -14.55 -0.61 0.80
C ARG A 300 -14.48 -1.06 -0.66
N LYS A 301 -13.42 -0.68 -1.38
CA LYS A 301 -13.26 -1.01 -2.81
C LYS A 301 -12.63 -2.39 -3.03
N LEU A 302 -11.76 -2.84 -2.14
CA LEU A 302 -10.87 -3.97 -2.39
C LEU A 302 -11.08 -5.18 -1.50
N ILE A 303 -11.52 -5.02 -0.24
CA ILE A 303 -11.50 -6.13 0.71
C ILE A 303 -12.33 -7.32 0.21
N GLY A 304 -11.75 -8.51 0.22
CA GLY A 304 -12.37 -9.74 -0.28
C GLY A 304 -12.52 -9.84 -1.81
N LYS A 305 -12.15 -8.81 -2.58
CA LYS A 305 -12.26 -8.80 -4.05
C LYS A 305 -11.01 -9.38 -4.71
N LYS A 306 -11.19 -9.93 -5.92
CA LYS A 306 -10.07 -10.32 -6.80
C LYS A 306 -9.58 -9.09 -7.57
N VAL A 307 -8.26 -8.89 -7.57
CA VAL A 307 -7.58 -7.78 -8.26
C VAL A 307 -6.54 -8.34 -9.23
N SER A 308 -6.23 -7.56 -10.28
CA SER A 308 -5.10 -7.84 -11.15
C SER A 308 -3.90 -7.00 -10.70
N VAL A 309 -2.77 -7.66 -10.49
CA VAL A 309 -1.52 -7.07 -10.03
C VAL A 309 -0.49 -7.17 -11.14
N THR A 310 0.15 -6.05 -11.47
CA THR A 310 1.30 -5.99 -12.39
C THR A 310 2.47 -5.35 -11.66
N VAL A 311 3.50 -6.15 -11.35
CA VAL A 311 4.71 -5.68 -10.66
C VAL A 311 5.48 -4.74 -11.58
N ASP A 312 5.74 -3.52 -11.12
CA ASP A 312 6.46 -2.50 -11.86
C ASP A 312 7.96 -2.52 -11.52
N TYR A 313 8.28 -2.69 -10.23
CA TYR A 313 9.64 -2.80 -9.72
C TYR A 313 9.65 -3.39 -8.30
N ILE A 314 10.79 -3.94 -7.90
CA ILE A 314 11.03 -4.37 -6.52
C ILE A 314 12.08 -3.44 -5.93
N ARG A 315 11.73 -2.78 -4.83
CA ARG A 315 12.70 -2.01 -4.07
C ARG A 315 13.39 -2.96 -3.08
N PRO A 316 14.71 -3.17 -3.19
CA PRO A 316 15.42 -4.06 -2.28
C PRO A 316 15.34 -3.55 -0.84
N ALA A 317 15.43 -4.46 0.13
CA ALA A 317 15.52 -4.10 1.52
C ALA A 317 16.74 -3.18 1.75
N SER A 318 16.58 -2.17 2.61
CA SER A 318 17.67 -1.27 2.98
C SER A 318 17.81 -1.22 4.49
N GLY A 319 19.06 -1.25 4.96
CA GLY A 319 19.39 -1.07 6.37
C GLY A 319 19.05 0.34 6.85
N ALA A 320 18.97 0.52 8.17
CA ALA A 320 18.80 1.84 8.75
C ALA A 320 20.07 2.66 8.51
N THR A 321 19.90 3.89 8.04
CA THR A 321 20.94 4.92 7.99
C THR A 321 20.52 6.08 8.90
N ASP A 322 21.44 6.98 9.23
CA ASP A 322 21.16 8.13 10.11
C ASP A 322 20.03 9.06 9.58
N THR A 323 19.71 8.98 8.29
CA THR A 323 18.71 9.83 7.63
C THR A 323 17.51 9.05 7.06
N VAL A 324 17.61 7.73 6.93
CA VAL A 324 16.57 6.88 6.33
C VAL A 324 16.37 5.63 7.19
N PRO A 325 15.17 5.38 7.75
CA PRO A 325 14.90 4.19 8.52
C PRO A 325 15.01 2.92 7.67
N ALA A 326 15.38 1.80 8.30
CA ALA A 326 15.40 0.49 7.65
C ALA A 326 14.02 0.20 7.05
N PHE A 327 13.99 -0.35 5.85
CA PHE A 327 12.76 -0.84 5.26
C PHE A 327 12.96 -2.21 4.63
N SER A 328 11.98 -3.09 4.82
CA SER A 328 11.94 -4.40 4.18
C SER A 328 11.83 -4.26 2.66
N GLU A 329 12.17 -5.33 1.94
CA GLU A 329 11.90 -5.40 0.51
C GLU A 329 10.44 -5.03 0.20
N ARG A 330 10.24 -4.23 -0.85
CA ARG A 330 8.90 -3.78 -1.27
C ARG A 330 8.65 -4.11 -2.73
N THR A 331 7.76 -5.07 -2.96
CA THR A 331 7.16 -5.30 -4.27
C THR A 331 6.20 -4.16 -4.59
N CYS A 332 6.55 -3.31 -5.55
CA CYS A 332 5.76 -2.16 -5.96
C CYS A 332 5.05 -2.49 -7.29
N ALA A 333 3.73 -2.36 -7.31
CA ALA A 333 2.92 -2.82 -8.43
C ALA A 333 1.76 -1.87 -8.74
N THR A 334 1.33 -1.93 -10.00
CA THR A 334 0.06 -1.40 -10.44
C THR A 334 -1.04 -2.41 -10.10
N VAL A 335 -2.04 -1.98 -9.34
CA VAL A 335 -3.20 -2.81 -8.94
C VAL A 335 -4.45 -2.27 -9.62
N THR A 336 -5.17 -3.14 -10.33
CA THR A 336 -6.40 -2.79 -11.03
C THR A 336 -7.58 -3.68 -10.64
N ILE A 337 -8.78 -3.10 -10.65
CA ILE A 337 -10.05 -3.81 -10.46
C ILE A 337 -11.12 -3.21 -11.37
N GLY A 338 -11.73 -4.04 -12.22
CA GLY A 338 -12.75 -3.58 -13.18
C GLY A 338 -12.24 -2.46 -14.10
N GLY A 339 -10.97 -2.52 -14.52
CA GLY A 339 -10.32 -1.48 -15.35
C GLY A 339 -9.90 -0.22 -14.60
N ILE A 340 -10.14 -0.12 -13.28
CA ILE A 340 -9.76 1.06 -12.49
C ILE A 340 -8.39 0.84 -11.86
N ASN A 341 -7.43 1.73 -12.14
CA ASN A 341 -6.15 1.80 -11.44
C ASN A 341 -6.35 2.37 -10.02
N ILE A 342 -6.00 1.59 -9.00
CA ILE A 342 -6.22 1.95 -7.60
C ILE A 342 -5.34 3.12 -7.15
N ALA A 343 -4.08 3.15 -7.61
CA ALA A 343 -3.17 4.24 -7.29
C ALA A 343 -3.67 5.57 -7.90
N GLU A 344 -4.11 5.54 -9.16
CA GLU A 344 -4.71 6.71 -9.81
C GLU A 344 -5.97 7.18 -9.07
N ALA A 345 -6.83 6.26 -8.66
CA ALA A 345 -8.07 6.58 -7.97
C ALA A 345 -7.81 7.27 -6.61
N LEU A 346 -6.82 6.80 -5.84
CA LEU A 346 -6.38 7.45 -4.59
C LEU A 346 -5.87 8.87 -4.85
N VAL A 347 -4.95 9.01 -5.81
CA VAL A 347 -4.33 10.29 -6.15
C VAL A 347 -5.38 11.30 -6.64
N SER A 348 -6.32 10.88 -7.48
CA SER A 348 -7.40 11.75 -8.00
C SER A 348 -8.33 12.32 -6.93
N LYS A 349 -8.35 11.68 -5.74
CA LYS A 349 -9.11 12.11 -4.56
C LYS A 349 -8.25 12.87 -3.55
N GLY A 350 -6.95 13.05 -3.81
CA GLY A 350 -6.00 13.64 -2.88
C GLY A 350 -5.77 12.78 -1.64
N LEU A 351 -5.96 11.46 -1.73
CA LEU A 351 -5.74 10.50 -0.65
C LEU A 351 -4.34 9.88 -0.69
N ALA A 352 -3.54 10.24 -1.69
CA ALA A 352 -2.14 9.90 -1.86
C ALA A 352 -1.48 10.95 -2.76
N THR A 353 -0.16 11.08 -2.68
CA THR A 353 0.65 11.97 -3.54
C THR A 353 1.56 11.17 -4.45
N VAL A 354 1.90 11.69 -5.62
CA VAL A 354 2.76 11.01 -6.59
C VAL A 354 4.24 11.18 -6.21
N ILE A 355 5.00 10.08 -6.26
CA ILE A 355 6.44 10.11 -6.06
C ILE A 355 7.08 10.85 -7.24
N ARG A 356 7.87 11.90 -6.96
CA ARG A 356 8.72 12.53 -7.97
C ARG A 356 10.06 11.81 -8.06
N TYR A 357 10.40 11.38 -9.26
CA TYR A 357 11.62 10.63 -9.56
C TYR A 357 12.69 11.54 -10.18
N ARG A 358 13.95 11.15 -10.04
CA ARG A 358 15.05 11.74 -10.82
C ARG A 358 14.95 11.26 -12.28
N GLN A 359 15.54 12.00 -13.21
CA GLN A 359 15.43 11.73 -14.65
C GLN A 359 15.88 10.31 -15.05
N ASP A 360 16.81 9.73 -14.30
CA ASP A 360 17.42 8.43 -14.63
C ASP A 360 16.87 7.27 -13.78
N ASP A 361 15.80 7.51 -13.01
CA ASP A 361 15.18 6.49 -12.17
C ASP A 361 14.02 5.82 -12.92
N ASP A 362 14.29 4.61 -13.43
CA ASP A 362 13.30 3.79 -14.13
C ASP A 362 12.44 2.94 -13.16
N GLN A 363 12.66 2.99 -11.84
CA GLN A 363 11.86 2.27 -10.83
C GLN A 363 10.55 3.00 -10.51
N ARG A 364 9.68 3.11 -11.51
CA ARG A 364 8.37 3.78 -11.44
C ARG A 364 7.26 2.94 -12.06
N SER A 365 6.02 3.35 -11.78
CA SER A 365 4.81 2.75 -12.33
C SER A 365 4.81 2.81 -13.85
N SER A 366 4.34 1.74 -14.48
CA SER A 366 4.03 1.71 -15.91
C SER A 366 2.95 2.72 -16.33
N HIS A 367 2.18 3.25 -15.38
CA HIS A 367 1.08 4.21 -15.59
C HIS A 367 1.39 5.59 -14.96
N TYR A 368 2.67 5.95 -14.85
CA TYR A 368 3.11 7.15 -14.13
C TYR A 368 2.50 8.47 -14.65
N ASP A 369 2.31 8.62 -15.96
CA ASP A 369 1.70 9.82 -16.54
C ASP A 369 0.22 10.00 -16.12
N GLU A 370 -0.53 8.90 -15.99
CA GLU A 370 -1.91 8.90 -15.50
C GLU A 370 -1.96 9.36 -14.04
N LEU A 371 -0.99 8.92 -13.22
CA LEU A 371 -0.85 9.36 -11.83
C LEU A 371 -0.59 10.87 -11.73
N LEU A 372 0.33 11.40 -12.55
CA LEU A 372 0.61 12.85 -12.61
C LEU A 372 -0.63 13.64 -13.04
N ALA A 373 -1.36 13.16 -14.05
CA ALA A 373 -2.59 13.79 -14.49
C ALA A 373 -3.67 13.76 -13.39
N ALA A 374 -3.78 12.65 -12.65
CA ALA A 374 -4.69 12.53 -11.51
C ALA A 374 -4.33 13.50 -10.37
N GLU A 375 -3.04 13.69 -10.09
CA GLU A 375 -2.57 14.63 -9.07
C GLU A 375 -2.90 16.07 -9.46
N ALA A 376 -2.65 16.44 -10.73
CA ALA A 376 -3.01 17.76 -11.25
C ALA A 376 -4.52 18.03 -11.11
N ARG A 377 -5.38 17.02 -11.35
CA ARG A 377 -6.84 17.13 -11.12
C ARG A 377 -7.18 17.29 -9.64
N ALA A 378 -6.49 16.58 -8.75
CA ALA A 378 -6.73 16.68 -7.31
C ALA A 378 -6.32 18.05 -6.74
N VAL A 379 -5.16 18.56 -7.18
CA VAL A 379 -4.67 19.92 -6.86
C VAL A 379 -5.63 20.98 -7.37
N LYS A 380 -6.00 20.94 -8.66
CA LYS A 380 -6.91 21.92 -9.28
C LYS A 380 -8.27 21.98 -8.56
N ASN A 381 -8.78 20.84 -8.12
CA ASN A 381 -10.07 20.74 -7.45
C ASN A 381 -9.98 20.84 -5.91
N GLY A 382 -8.78 21.04 -5.35
CA GLY A 382 -8.57 21.14 -3.90
C GLY A 382 -9.10 19.94 -3.11
N LYS A 383 -8.76 18.71 -3.53
CA LYS A 383 -9.25 17.47 -2.90
C LYS A 383 -8.24 16.90 -1.89
N GLY A 384 -8.75 16.33 -0.80
CA GLY A 384 -7.94 15.60 0.19
C GLY A 384 -6.77 16.44 0.71
N LEU A 385 -5.55 15.91 0.58
CA LEU A 385 -4.30 16.57 0.95
C LEU A 385 -4.06 17.93 0.25
N HIS A 386 -4.72 18.19 -0.88
CA HIS A 386 -4.63 19.47 -1.59
C HIS A 386 -5.77 20.44 -1.25
N SER A 387 -6.68 20.04 -0.37
CA SER A 387 -7.75 20.90 0.14
C SER A 387 -7.18 21.99 1.03
N LYS A 388 -7.72 23.20 0.90
CA LYS A 388 -7.47 24.31 1.84
C LYS A 388 -8.47 24.34 3.00
N LYS A 389 -9.43 23.39 3.03
CA LYS A 389 -10.40 23.27 4.12
C LYS A 389 -9.73 22.66 5.35
N GLU A 390 -10.40 22.82 6.49
CA GLU A 390 -9.97 22.20 7.75
C GLU A 390 -9.81 20.69 7.59
N VAL A 391 -8.72 20.16 8.16
CA VAL A 391 -8.37 18.74 8.09
C VAL A 391 -9.35 17.93 8.94
N PRO A 392 -9.92 16.82 8.43
CA PRO A 392 -10.78 15.96 9.23
C PRO A 392 -10.05 15.37 10.44
N ILE A 393 -10.61 15.57 11.64
CA ILE A 393 -10.06 15.05 12.90
C ILE A 393 -10.86 13.83 13.34
N HIS A 394 -10.20 12.69 13.53
CA HIS A 394 -10.81 11.44 13.98
C HIS A 394 -10.55 11.23 15.47
N ARG A 395 -11.56 11.50 16.31
CA ARG A 395 -11.49 11.25 17.76
C ARG A 395 -12.01 9.85 18.07
N VAL A 396 -11.13 8.85 18.00
CA VAL A 396 -11.49 7.45 18.31
C VAL A 396 -11.05 7.10 19.74
N ALA A 397 -12.00 6.73 20.60
CA ALA A 397 -11.68 6.20 21.93
C ALA A 397 -11.18 4.75 21.82
N ASP A 398 -10.18 4.35 22.60
CA ASP A 398 -9.78 2.94 22.70
C ASP A 398 -10.09 2.45 24.12
N ILE A 399 -11.07 1.56 24.24
CA ILE A 399 -11.49 0.94 25.52
C ILE A 399 -11.09 -0.54 25.59
N SER A 400 -10.29 -1.00 24.63
CA SER A 400 -9.80 -2.37 24.54
C SER A 400 -8.96 -2.74 25.78
N GLY A 401 -9.44 -3.70 26.56
CA GLY A 401 -8.72 -4.18 27.76
C GLY A 401 -8.78 -3.23 28.96
N ASP A 402 -9.62 -2.19 28.93
CA ASP A 402 -9.85 -1.27 30.04
C ASP A 402 -11.13 -1.68 30.78
N THR A 403 -10.99 -2.45 31.86
CA THR A 403 -12.13 -3.01 32.61
C THR A 403 -13.07 -1.93 33.16
N GLN A 404 -12.56 -0.77 33.58
CA GLN A 404 -13.40 0.29 34.13
C GLN A 404 -14.27 0.92 33.05
N LYS A 405 -13.68 1.27 31.90
CA LYS A 405 -14.44 1.81 30.77
C LYS A 405 -15.37 0.76 30.17
N ALA A 406 -14.93 -0.48 30.03
CA ALA A 406 -15.78 -1.55 29.50
C ALA A 406 -17.05 -1.74 30.34
N LYS A 407 -16.96 -1.68 31.68
CA LYS A 407 -18.14 -1.70 32.57
C LYS A 407 -19.10 -0.53 32.34
N GLN A 408 -18.58 0.67 32.03
CA GLN A 408 -19.40 1.84 31.75
C GLN A 408 -20.15 1.69 30.42
N PHE A 409 -19.51 1.10 29.40
CA PHE A 409 -20.10 0.94 28.06
C PHE A 409 -21.01 -0.29 27.93
N LEU A 410 -20.79 -1.34 28.74
CA LEU A 410 -21.53 -2.61 28.63
C LEU A 410 -23.06 -2.45 28.57
N PRO A 411 -23.73 -1.69 29.46
CA PRO A 411 -25.19 -1.59 29.43
C PRO A 411 -25.71 -0.91 28.16
N PHE A 412 -24.93 0.00 27.57
CA PHE A 412 -25.29 0.69 26.33
C PHE A 412 -25.18 -0.26 25.13
N LEU A 413 -24.09 -1.02 25.05
CA LEU A 413 -23.87 -1.98 23.97
C LEU A 413 -24.87 -3.15 24.03
N GLN A 414 -25.25 -3.60 25.23
CA GLN A 414 -26.30 -4.61 25.40
C GLN A 414 -27.67 -4.10 24.90
N ARG A 415 -28.03 -2.87 25.25
CA ARG A 415 -29.33 -2.28 24.84
C ARG A 415 -29.38 -1.93 23.36
N ALA A 416 -28.23 -1.64 22.74
CA ALA A 416 -28.15 -1.36 21.31
C ALA A 416 -28.51 -2.57 20.43
N GLY A 417 -28.43 -3.79 20.99
CA GLY A 417 -28.64 -5.02 20.24
C GLY A 417 -27.55 -5.20 19.18
N ARG A 418 -27.94 -5.28 17.91
CA ARG A 418 -27.00 -5.38 16.79
C ARG A 418 -26.35 -4.02 16.49
N SER A 419 -25.06 -3.95 16.76
CA SER A 419 -24.22 -2.78 16.47
C SER A 419 -23.36 -3.03 15.24
N GLU A 420 -23.30 -2.08 14.31
CA GLU A 420 -22.38 -2.14 13.18
C GLU A 420 -20.94 -1.95 13.68
N ALA A 421 -20.03 -2.77 13.16
CA ALA A 421 -18.62 -2.74 13.51
C ALA A 421 -17.73 -3.01 12.29
N VAL A 422 -16.48 -2.57 12.36
CA VAL A 422 -15.41 -2.97 11.43
C VAL A 422 -14.38 -3.78 12.20
N VAL A 423 -14.03 -4.97 11.70
CA VAL A 423 -12.98 -5.79 12.31
C VAL A 423 -11.61 -5.19 11.98
N GLU A 424 -10.96 -4.57 12.95
CA GLU A 424 -9.63 -3.97 12.78
C GLU A 424 -8.50 -5.00 12.88
N TYR A 425 -8.68 -5.99 13.77
CA TYR A 425 -7.64 -6.97 14.06
C TYR A 425 -8.23 -8.29 14.53
N VAL A 426 -7.52 -9.39 14.27
CA VAL A 426 -7.86 -10.74 14.73
C VAL A 426 -6.67 -11.26 15.53
N PHE A 427 -6.87 -11.41 16.85
CA PHE A 427 -5.84 -11.91 17.77
C PHE A 427 -5.78 -13.43 17.78
N SER A 428 -6.93 -14.10 17.65
CA SER A 428 -7.09 -15.55 17.57
C SER A 428 -8.40 -15.86 16.84
N GLY A 429 -8.75 -17.14 16.66
CA GLY A 429 -10.01 -17.52 16.03
C GLY A 429 -11.26 -16.92 16.70
N SER A 430 -11.23 -16.72 18.03
CA SER A 430 -12.37 -16.19 18.78
C SER A 430 -12.18 -14.79 19.39
N ARG A 431 -11.02 -14.15 19.22
CA ARG A 431 -10.73 -12.82 19.82
C ARG A 431 -10.38 -11.80 18.75
N LEU A 432 -11.14 -10.72 18.70
CA LEU A 432 -11.07 -9.68 17.67
C LEU A 432 -10.96 -8.28 18.29
N LYS A 433 -10.41 -7.33 17.53
CA LYS A 433 -10.52 -5.89 17.82
C LYS A 433 -11.51 -5.28 16.83
N LEU A 434 -12.50 -4.59 17.35
CA LEU A 434 -13.57 -4.01 16.56
C LEU A 434 -13.58 -2.49 16.70
N TYR A 435 -13.82 -1.79 15.61
CA TYR A 435 -14.16 -0.38 15.59
C TYR A 435 -15.67 -0.25 15.45
N LEU A 436 -16.32 0.44 16.40
CA LEU A 436 -17.74 0.77 16.39
C LEU A 436 -17.91 2.20 15.84
N PRO A 437 -18.42 2.39 14.61
CA PRO A 437 -18.51 3.72 14.00
C PRO A 437 -19.48 4.66 14.74
N LYS A 438 -20.60 4.15 15.24
CA LYS A 438 -21.63 4.95 15.94
C LYS A 438 -21.10 5.53 17.25
N GLU A 439 -20.39 4.72 18.03
CA GLU A 439 -19.81 5.11 19.32
C GLU A 439 -18.40 5.70 19.17
N THR A 440 -17.83 5.66 17.96
CA THR A 440 -16.46 6.10 17.65
C THR A 440 -15.40 5.49 18.59
N CYS A 441 -15.53 4.20 18.89
CA CYS A 441 -14.65 3.52 19.84
C CYS A 441 -14.10 2.19 19.33
N LEU A 442 -12.96 1.78 19.90
CA LEU A 442 -12.33 0.49 19.69
C LEU A 442 -12.57 -0.39 20.90
N ILE A 443 -13.03 -1.62 20.66
CA ILE A 443 -13.28 -2.62 21.69
C ILE A 443 -12.55 -3.92 21.38
N THR A 444 -12.23 -4.69 22.44
CA THR A 444 -11.86 -6.11 22.28
C THR A 444 -13.10 -6.96 22.42
N PHE A 445 -13.30 -7.88 21.49
CA PHE A 445 -14.48 -8.73 21.40
C PHE A 445 -14.11 -10.22 21.40
N LEU A 446 -14.83 -11.01 22.17
CA LEU A 446 -14.72 -12.46 22.27
C LEU A 446 -16.02 -13.09 21.78
N LEU A 447 -15.89 -14.15 20.97
CA LEU A 447 -17.04 -14.90 20.48
C LEU A 447 -17.70 -15.70 21.62
N ALA A 448 -19.01 -15.54 21.74
CA ALA A 448 -19.84 -16.24 22.71
C ALA A 448 -20.11 -17.69 22.26
N GLY A 449 -20.39 -18.54 23.25
CA GLY A 449 -20.90 -19.90 23.07
C GLY A 449 -19.92 -20.94 22.54
N ILE A 450 -18.63 -20.61 22.41
CA ILE A 450 -17.62 -21.53 21.87
C ILE A 450 -16.30 -21.51 22.65
N GLU A 451 -15.56 -22.61 22.57
CA GLU A 451 -14.17 -22.73 22.97
C GLU A 451 -13.31 -22.90 21.71
N CYS A 452 -12.48 -21.89 21.42
CA CYS A 452 -11.57 -21.90 20.28
C CYS A 452 -10.16 -22.26 20.75
N PRO A 453 -9.40 -23.09 20.00
CA PRO A 453 -8.03 -23.45 20.35
C PRO A 453 -7.15 -22.22 20.55
N ARG A 454 -6.40 -22.21 21.65
CA ARG A 454 -5.52 -21.11 22.05
C ARG A 454 -4.18 -21.19 21.32
N GLY A 455 -3.75 -20.07 20.75
CA GLY A 455 -2.43 -19.96 20.13
C GLY A 455 -1.30 -19.99 21.18
N ALA A 456 -0.07 -20.20 20.69
CA ALA A 456 1.12 -20.22 21.54
C ALA A 456 1.29 -18.90 22.30
N ARG A 457 1.79 -18.98 23.55
CA ARG A 457 2.16 -17.81 24.35
C ARG A 457 3.64 -17.88 24.68
N ASN A 458 4.38 -16.88 24.20
CA ASN A 458 5.77 -16.65 24.54
C ASN A 458 5.87 -15.38 25.40
N LEU A 459 5.63 -15.55 26.70
CA LEU A 459 5.86 -14.49 27.70
C LEU A 459 7.22 -14.77 28.38
N PRO A 460 7.93 -13.75 28.87
CA PRO A 460 9.15 -13.96 29.66
C PRO A 460 8.84 -14.90 30.85
N GLY A 461 9.41 -16.10 30.84
CA GLY A 461 9.20 -17.12 31.89
C GLY A 461 8.06 -18.12 31.66
N LEU A 462 7.26 -18.00 30.58
CA LEU A 462 6.23 -18.98 30.22
C LEU A 462 6.19 -19.16 28.69
N VAL A 463 6.70 -20.30 28.23
CA VAL A 463 6.57 -20.79 26.86
C VAL A 463 5.49 -21.85 26.86
N GLN A 464 4.32 -21.54 26.30
CA GLN A 464 3.23 -22.49 26.13
C GLN A 464 3.00 -22.71 24.64
N GLU A 465 3.13 -23.95 24.18
CA GLU A 465 2.80 -24.32 22.80
C GLU A 465 1.31 -24.09 22.53
N GLY A 466 0.99 -23.75 21.28
CA GLY A 466 -0.39 -23.54 20.87
C GLY A 466 -1.16 -24.85 20.84
N GLU A 467 -2.43 -24.79 21.20
CA GLU A 467 -3.35 -25.91 21.03
C GLU A 467 -3.49 -26.23 19.52
N PRO A 468 -3.66 -27.50 19.14
CA PRO A 468 -3.81 -27.91 17.74
C PRO A 468 -4.88 -27.09 17.01
N PHE A 469 -4.61 -26.75 15.74
CA PHE A 469 -5.51 -25.99 14.86
C PHE A 469 -5.78 -24.53 15.28
N SER A 470 -5.08 -23.98 16.28
CA SER A 470 -5.23 -22.58 16.71
C SER A 470 -4.86 -21.57 15.62
N GLU A 471 -3.79 -21.82 14.86
CA GLU A 471 -3.40 -20.98 13.71
C GLU A 471 -4.42 -21.06 12.58
N GLU A 472 -4.93 -22.26 12.27
CA GLU A 472 -5.94 -22.46 11.23
C GLU A 472 -7.26 -21.75 11.60
N ALA A 473 -7.68 -21.80 12.87
CA ALA A 473 -8.84 -21.07 13.37
C ALA A 473 -8.66 -19.55 13.26
N MET A 474 -7.47 -19.04 13.57
CA MET A 474 -7.14 -17.63 13.39
C MET A 474 -7.16 -17.23 11.91
N LEU A 475 -6.58 -18.04 11.01
CA LEU A 475 -6.56 -17.77 9.58
C LEU A 475 -7.96 -17.80 8.97
N PHE A 476 -8.79 -18.78 9.33
CA PHE A 476 -10.19 -18.85 8.92
C PHE A 476 -10.95 -17.57 9.28
N THR A 477 -10.79 -17.12 10.54
CA THR A 477 -11.41 -15.89 11.02
C THR A 477 -10.89 -14.65 10.29
N LYS A 478 -9.57 -14.55 10.07
CA LYS A 478 -8.97 -13.47 9.29
C LYS A 478 -9.53 -13.42 7.86
N GLU A 479 -9.58 -14.53 7.16
CA GLU A 479 -10.07 -14.59 5.78
C GLU A 479 -11.56 -14.24 5.65
N LEU A 480 -12.35 -14.58 6.67
CA LEU A 480 -13.78 -14.35 6.66
C LEU A 480 -14.15 -12.92 7.04
N VAL A 481 -13.57 -12.35 8.11
CA VAL A 481 -14.08 -11.09 8.69
C VAL A 481 -13.08 -9.94 8.79
N LEU A 482 -11.77 -10.14 8.60
CA LEU A 482 -10.79 -9.05 8.75
C LEU A 482 -11.12 -7.86 7.82
N GLN A 483 -11.22 -6.66 8.40
CA GLN A 483 -11.57 -5.40 7.74
C GLN A 483 -12.92 -5.41 6.99
N ARG A 484 -13.80 -6.36 7.31
CA ARG A 484 -15.19 -6.34 6.85
C ARG A 484 -16.08 -5.58 7.81
N GLU A 485 -17.17 -5.07 7.27
CA GLU A 485 -18.30 -4.56 8.04
C GLU A 485 -19.09 -5.77 8.56
N VAL A 486 -19.34 -5.79 9.86
CA VAL A 486 -19.99 -6.87 10.59
C VAL A 486 -21.03 -6.28 11.54
N GLU A 487 -21.96 -7.11 12.00
CA GLU A 487 -22.90 -6.77 13.06
C GLU A 487 -22.52 -7.55 14.32
N VAL A 488 -22.43 -6.87 15.46
CA VAL A 488 -22.13 -7.51 16.74
C VAL A 488 -23.20 -7.29 17.77
N GLU A 489 -23.49 -8.33 18.55
CA GLU A 489 -24.40 -8.31 19.69
C GLU A 489 -23.59 -8.57 20.95
N VAL A 490 -23.53 -7.59 21.85
CA VAL A 490 -22.77 -7.70 23.10
C VAL A 490 -23.67 -8.28 24.19
N GLU A 491 -23.29 -9.43 24.75
CA GLU A 491 -24.03 -10.09 25.83
C GLU A 491 -23.45 -9.80 27.21
N SER A 492 -22.12 -9.84 27.34
CA SER A 492 -21.45 -9.69 28.63
C SER A 492 -20.01 -9.19 28.45
N MET A 493 -19.22 -9.22 29.53
CA MET A 493 -17.79 -8.93 29.47
C MET A 493 -17.02 -9.83 30.44
N ASP A 494 -15.75 -10.10 30.15
CA ASP A 494 -14.85 -10.78 31.07
C ASP A 494 -14.19 -9.83 32.09
N LYS A 495 -13.40 -10.40 33.01
CA LYS A 495 -12.66 -9.62 34.03
C LYS A 495 -11.60 -8.70 33.44
N ALA A 496 -11.11 -9.01 32.24
CA ALA A 496 -10.06 -8.27 31.54
C ALA A 496 -10.61 -7.14 30.64
N GLY A 497 -11.93 -6.89 30.67
CA GLY A 497 -12.53 -5.83 29.86
C GLY A 497 -12.79 -6.21 28.41
N ASN A 498 -12.76 -7.50 28.05
CA ASN A 498 -13.15 -7.96 26.73
C ASN A 498 -14.67 -8.18 26.72
N PHE A 499 -15.36 -7.61 25.73
CA PHE A 499 -16.78 -7.85 25.53
C PHE A 499 -16.99 -9.25 24.94
N ILE A 500 -18.03 -9.95 25.38
CA ILE A 500 -18.39 -11.29 24.92
C ILE A 500 -19.72 -11.19 24.18
N GLY A 501 -19.81 -11.79 23.00
CA GLY A 501 -21.03 -11.69 22.20
C GLY A 501 -20.99 -12.44 20.87
N TRP A 502 -21.98 -12.16 20.03
CA TRP A 502 -22.15 -12.79 18.72
C TRP A 502 -21.72 -11.85 17.60
N LEU A 503 -20.98 -12.35 16.62
CA LEU A 503 -20.57 -11.61 15.43
C LEU A 503 -21.22 -12.21 14.19
N HIS A 504 -21.84 -11.35 13.39
CA HIS A 504 -22.52 -11.70 12.15
C HIS A 504 -21.86 -11.02 10.95
N ILE A 505 -21.64 -11.79 9.89
CA ILE A 505 -21.11 -11.33 8.60
C ILE A 505 -22.03 -11.88 7.50
N GLU A 506 -22.69 -11.01 6.74
CA GLU A 506 -23.55 -11.42 5.60
C GLU A 506 -24.59 -12.51 5.98
N GLY A 507 -25.17 -12.43 7.19
CA GLY A 507 -26.14 -13.41 7.70
C GLY A 507 -25.53 -14.67 8.34
N VAL A 508 -24.21 -14.84 8.29
CA VAL A 508 -23.49 -15.95 8.91
C VAL A 508 -23.02 -15.56 10.31
N ASN A 509 -23.32 -16.39 11.31
CA ASN A 509 -22.80 -16.24 12.67
C ASN A 509 -21.40 -16.87 12.75
N LEU A 510 -20.39 -16.08 13.14
CA LEU A 510 -18.99 -16.52 13.15
C LEU A 510 -18.72 -17.66 14.14
N SER A 511 -19.40 -17.68 15.30
CA SER A 511 -19.27 -18.79 16.26
C SER A 511 -19.75 -20.10 15.65
N VAL A 512 -20.88 -20.08 14.95
CA VAL A 512 -21.43 -21.26 14.26
C VAL A 512 -20.49 -21.71 13.14
N ALA A 513 -19.97 -20.78 12.33
CA ALA A 513 -19.06 -21.10 11.23
C ALA A 513 -17.76 -21.76 11.71
N LEU A 514 -17.19 -21.30 12.84
CA LEU A 514 -16.00 -21.92 13.43
C LEU A 514 -16.25 -23.35 13.90
N VAL A 515 -17.40 -23.61 14.52
CA VAL A 515 -17.80 -24.95 14.96
C VAL A 515 -18.05 -25.86 13.76
N GLU A 516 -18.76 -25.38 12.75
CA GLU A 516 -19.06 -26.13 11.52
C GLU A 516 -17.80 -26.57 10.77
N GLN A 517 -16.76 -25.73 10.78
CA GLN A 517 -15.45 -26.02 10.17
C GLN A 517 -14.53 -26.87 11.06
N ALA A 518 -15.03 -27.39 12.18
CA ALA A 518 -14.26 -28.13 13.18
C ALA A 518 -13.06 -27.35 13.73
N LEU A 519 -13.18 -26.02 13.85
CA LEU A 519 -12.14 -25.11 14.35
C LEU A 519 -12.44 -24.58 15.76
N SER A 520 -13.58 -24.97 16.34
CA SER A 520 -13.97 -24.65 17.72
C SER A 520 -14.98 -25.68 18.25
N LYS A 521 -15.15 -25.74 19.57
CA LYS A 521 -16.12 -26.59 20.27
C LYS A 521 -17.23 -25.75 20.88
N VAL A 522 -18.41 -26.32 21.08
CA VAL A 522 -19.52 -25.62 21.74
C VAL A 522 -19.24 -25.54 23.24
N HIS A 523 -19.38 -24.34 23.79
CA HIS A 523 -19.23 -24.11 25.23
C HIS A 523 -20.59 -24.13 25.92
N PHE A 524 -20.65 -24.56 27.18
CA PHE A 524 -21.90 -24.65 27.95
C PHE A 524 -22.65 -23.31 28.07
N THR A 525 -21.95 -22.17 27.92
CA THR A 525 -22.61 -20.84 27.92
C THR A 525 -23.57 -20.66 26.73
N ALA A 526 -23.44 -21.47 25.67
CA ALA A 526 -24.37 -21.45 24.55
C ALA A 526 -25.77 -21.95 24.90
N GLU A 527 -25.96 -22.79 25.93
CA GLU A 527 -27.23 -23.47 26.24
C GLU A 527 -28.42 -22.53 26.43
N ARG A 528 -28.17 -21.31 26.91
CA ARG A 528 -29.20 -20.29 27.15
C ARG A 528 -29.38 -19.33 25.98
N SER A 529 -28.60 -19.50 24.91
CA SER A 529 -28.64 -18.65 23.73
C SER A 529 -29.62 -19.16 22.69
N SER A 530 -30.21 -18.24 21.92
CA SER A 530 -30.99 -18.58 20.72
C SER A 530 -30.16 -19.30 19.64
N TYR A 531 -28.83 -19.22 19.71
CA TYR A 531 -27.90 -19.88 18.80
C TYR A 531 -27.50 -21.31 19.22
N TYR A 532 -28.00 -21.82 20.35
CA TYR A 532 -27.64 -23.16 20.84
C TYR A 532 -27.92 -24.26 19.82
N LYS A 533 -29.12 -24.27 19.22
CA LYS A 533 -29.52 -25.29 18.25
C LYS A 533 -28.66 -25.29 16.98
N PRO A 534 -28.40 -24.14 16.32
CA PRO A 534 -27.43 -24.08 15.22
C PRO A 534 -26.03 -24.57 15.62
N LEU A 535 -25.54 -24.19 16.80
CA LEU A 535 -24.21 -24.59 17.28
C LEU A 535 -24.10 -26.10 17.48
N THR A 536 -25.08 -26.73 18.11
CA THR A 536 -25.06 -28.18 18.36
C THR A 536 -25.22 -28.99 17.08
N VAL A 537 -26.03 -28.51 16.12
CA VAL A 537 -26.13 -29.12 14.78
C VAL A 537 -24.79 -29.04 14.04
N ALA A 538 -24.14 -27.87 14.06
CA ALA A 538 -22.82 -27.67 13.46
C ALA A 538 -21.76 -28.58 14.11
N GLU A 539 -21.78 -28.69 15.44
CA GLU A 539 -20.83 -29.52 16.19
C GLU A 539 -21.03 -31.01 15.92
N ALA A 540 -22.28 -31.48 15.88
CA ALA A 540 -22.59 -32.87 15.54
C ALA A 540 -22.09 -33.24 14.14
N SER A 541 -22.27 -32.35 13.15
CA SER A 541 -21.74 -32.55 11.80
C SER A 541 -20.21 -32.57 11.78
N ALA A 542 -19.55 -31.67 12.52
CA ALA A 542 -18.10 -31.63 12.62
C ALA A 542 -17.51 -32.88 13.31
N LYS A 543 -18.16 -33.37 14.38
CA LYS A 543 -17.82 -34.62 15.07
C LYS A 543 -17.94 -35.84 14.17
N GLN A 544 -19.01 -35.92 13.39
CA GLN A 544 -19.25 -37.04 12.47
C GLN A 544 -18.15 -37.14 11.40
N LYS A 545 -17.63 -36.01 10.92
CA LYS A 545 -16.52 -35.97 9.94
C LYS A 545 -15.18 -36.37 10.55
N LYS A 546 -15.03 -36.32 11.89
CA LYS A 546 -13.78 -36.59 12.61
C LYS A 546 -12.59 -35.78 12.06
N GLU A 547 -12.83 -34.50 11.77
CA GLU A 547 -11.82 -33.59 11.23
C GLU A 547 -11.31 -32.63 12.32
N LYS A 548 -10.05 -32.19 12.17
CA LYS A 548 -9.41 -31.11 12.96
C LYS A 548 -9.54 -31.30 14.48
N VAL A 549 -10.25 -30.41 15.20
CA VAL A 549 -10.41 -30.50 16.67
C VAL A 549 -11.16 -31.76 17.12
N TRP A 550 -11.78 -32.49 16.18
CA TRP A 550 -12.44 -33.78 16.38
C TRP A 550 -11.68 -34.96 15.76
N SER A 551 -10.45 -34.77 15.28
CA SER A 551 -9.62 -35.84 14.68
C SER A 551 -9.36 -37.02 15.62
N GLN A 552 -9.33 -36.77 16.93
CA GLN A 552 -9.14 -37.77 17.99
C GLN A 552 -10.45 -38.04 18.75
N TYR A 553 -11.61 -37.73 18.16
CA TYR A 553 -12.89 -37.95 18.82
C TYR A 553 -13.28 -39.44 18.76
N GLU A 554 -13.25 -40.09 19.91
CA GLU A 554 -13.88 -41.38 20.14
C GLU A 554 -15.29 -41.12 20.68
N GLU A 555 -16.28 -41.73 20.02
CA GLU A 555 -17.67 -41.65 20.45
C GLU A 555 -17.77 -42.41 21.78
N PRO A 556 -18.26 -41.80 22.87
CA PRO A 556 -18.46 -42.54 24.10
C PRO A 556 -19.42 -43.70 23.78
N PRO A 557 -19.07 -44.95 24.11
CA PRO A 557 -19.93 -46.08 23.79
C PRO A 557 -21.31 -45.83 24.41
N VAL A 558 -22.35 -46.07 23.61
CA VAL A 558 -23.71 -46.24 24.13
C VAL A 558 -23.60 -47.31 25.21
N GLU A 559 -24.16 -47.07 26.41
CA GLU A 559 -24.17 -48.02 27.52
C GLU A 559 -24.90 -49.32 27.12
N ASP A 560 -24.20 -50.17 26.37
CA ASP A 560 -24.42 -51.61 26.33
C ASP A 560 -23.21 -52.23 27.02
N VAL A 561 -23.51 -52.98 28.08
CA VAL A 561 -22.57 -53.65 28.97
C VAL A 561 -21.53 -54.44 28.15
N VAL A 562 -20.29 -53.94 28.06
CA VAL A 562 -19.22 -54.62 27.33
C VAL A 562 -18.50 -55.61 28.26
N PRO A 563 -18.37 -56.89 27.89
CA PRO A 563 -17.43 -57.80 28.53
C PRO A 563 -16.00 -57.37 28.15
N LEU A 564 -15.14 -57.19 29.15
CA LEU A 564 -13.72 -56.84 28.99
C LEU A 564 -12.99 -57.86 28.10
N ALA A 565 -12.36 -57.37 27.03
CA ALA A 565 -11.42 -58.13 26.22
C ALA A 565 -10.04 -58.23 26.92
N GLU A 566 -9.38 -59.37 26.77
CA GLU A 566 -8.07 -59.67 27.36
C GLU A 566 -6.96 -58.77 26.78
N GLU A 567 -6.41 -57.90 27.62
CA GLU A 567 -5.13 -57.23 27.39
C GLU A 567 -4.02 -57.85 28.26
N LYS A 568 -2.80 -57.83 27.70
CA LYS A 568 -1.52 -58.31 28.24
C LYS A 568 -1.36 -57.98 29.73
N GLU A 569 -0.71 -58.89 30.48
CA GLU A 569 -0.43 -58.80 31.93
C GLU A 569 -0.33 -57.36 32.44
N ARG A 570 -1.37 -56.93 33.16
CA ARG A 570 -1.47 -55.65 33.85
C ARG A 570 -0.32 -55.53 34.84
N THR A 571 0.70 -54.73 34.51
CA THR A 571 1.68 -54.28 35.50
C THR A 571 0.97 -53.34 36.47
N ALA A 572 0.81 -53.77 37.72
CA ALA A 572 0.13 -52.98 38.72
C ALA A 572 1.08 -51.90 39.28
N ASP A 573 0.86 -50.64 38.89
CA ASP A 573 1.51 -49.46 39.47
C ASP A 573 0.67 -48.94 40.64
N TYR A 574 0.95 -49.47 41.83
CA TYR A 574 0.27 -49.04 43.06
C TYR A 574 0.93 -47.77 43.61
N LYS A 575 0.11 -46.74 43.82
CA LYS A 575 0.52 -45.50 44.48
C LYS A 575 -0.13 -45.38 45.84
N PRO A 576 0.60 -44.90 46.87
CA PRO A 576 0.03 -44.64 48.17
C PRO A 576 -0.97 -43.49 48.07
N VAL A 577 -2.20 -43.73 48.55
CA VAL A 577 -3.26 -42.72 48.57
C VAL A 577 -3.93 -42.69 49.95
N PHE A 578 -4.43 -41.54 50.35
CA PHE A 578 -5.21 -41.35 51.56
C PHE A 578 -6.70 -41.26 51.20
N VAL A 579 -7.48 -42.26 51.58
CA VAL A 579 -8.93 -42.28 51.32
C VAL A 579 -9.61 -41.27 52.25
N THR A 580 -10.27 -40.27 51.66
CA THR A 580 -10.85 -39.14 52.39
C THR A 580 -12.35 -39.27 52.61
N GLU A 581 -13.09 -39.78 51.62
CA GLU A 581 -14.53 -39.93 51.68
C GLU A 581 -14.97 -41.19 50.94
N VAL A 582 -15.95 -41.92 51.49
CA VAL A 582 -16.62 -43.03 50.82
C VAL A 582 -18.10 -42.70 50.72
N THR A 583 -18.60 -42.67 49.49
CA THR A 583 -19.99 -42.31 49.20
C THR A 583 -20.91 -43.52 49.22
N ASP A 584 -22.21 -43.30 49.44
CA ASP A 584 -23.25 -44.34 49.41
C ASP A 584 -23.32 -45.11 48.08
N GLY A 585 -22.84 -44.49 46.99
CA GLY A 585 -22.79 -45.09 45.66
C GLY A 585 -21.55 -45.96 45.40
N LEU A 586 -20.84 -46.41 46.44
CA LEU A 586 -19.59 -47.19 46.34
C LEU A 586 -18.45 -46.49 45.58
N HIS A 587 -18.53 -45.16 45.43
CA HIS A 587 -17.41 -44.34 44.97
C HIS A 587 -16.67 -43.76 46.17
N PHE A 588 -15.37 -43.53 46.04
CA PHE A 588 -14.56 -42.93 47.11
C PHE A 588 -13.62 -41.86 46.54
N TYR A 589 -13.26 -40.90 47.37
CA TYR A 589 -12.29 -39.87 47.07
C TYR A 589 -10.96 -40.18 47.77
N VAL A 590 -9.88 -39.83 47.10
CA VAL A 590 -8.53 -40.04 47.62
C VAL A 590 -7.68 -38.80 47.42
N GLN A 591 -6.72 -38.61 48.32
CA GLN A 591 -5.62 -37.67 48.18
C GLN A 591 -4.34 -38.44 47.86
N ASP A 592 -3.49 -37.85 47.01
CA ASP A 592 -2.15 -38.36 46.80
C ASP A 592 -1.29 -38.10 48.04
N VAL A 593 -0.70 -39.15 48.61
CA VAL A 593 0.13 -39.04 49.82
C VAL A 593 1.35 -38.15 49.57
N GLU A 594 1.90 -38.13 48.35
CA GLU A 594 3.06 -37.31 48.01
C GLU A 594 2.74 -35.81 48.03
N MET A 595 1.49 -35.43 47.78
CA MET A 595 1.02 -34.05 47.73
C MET A 595 0.46 -33.54 49.07
N GLY A 596 0.38 -34.39 50.10
CA GLY A 596 -0.20 -34.04 51.39
C GLY A 596 0.43 -32.80 52.04
N THR A 597 1.76 -32.71 52.05
CA THR A 597 2.47 -31.55 52.63
C THR A 597 2.20 -30.23 51.89
N GLN A 598 1.86 -30.28 50.60
CA GLN A 598 1.51 -29.08 49.84
C GLN A 598 0.10 -28.61 50.20
N LEU A 599 -0.83 -29.55 50.41
CA LEU A 599 -2.18 -29.24 50.87
C LEU A 599 -2.17 -28.65 52.28
N GLU A 600 -1.36 -29.21 53.20
CA GLU A 600 -1.20 -28.68 54.57
C GLU A 600 -0.70 -27.23 54.56
N LYS A 601 0.36 -26.93 53.80
CA LYS A 601 0.89 -25.58 53.65
C LYS A 601 -0.13 -24.61 53.05
N LEU A 602 -0.88 -25.06 52.05
CA LEU A 602 -1.94 -24.26 51.44
C LEU A 602 -3.04 -23.93 52.45
N MET A 603 -3.48 -24.92 53.24
CA MET A 603 -4.51 -24.71 54.27
C MET A 603 -4.02 -23.78 55.37
N GLU A 604 -2.77 -23.92 55.83
CA GLU A 604 -2.17 -23.03 56.82
C GLU A 604 -2.08 -21.58 56.32
N SER A 605 -1.57 -21.37 55.10
CA SER A 605 -1.48 -20.05 54.47
C SER A 605 -2.86 -19.41 54.31
N MET A 606 -3.81 -20.15 53.74
CA MET A 606 -5.17 -19.67 53.49
C MET A 606 -5.87 -19.31 54.80
N ARG A 607 -5.76 -20.15 55.84
CA ARG A 607 -6.36 -19.88 57.15
C ARG A 607 -5.68 -18.71 57.85
N GLY A 608 -4.37 -18.55 57.69
CA GLY A 608 -3.64 -17.38 58.17
C GLY A 608 -4.14 -16.07 57.56
N GLU A 609 -4.35 -16.03 56.24
CA GLU A 609 -4.93 -14.88 55.54
C GLU A 609 -6.36 -14.58 56.00
N ILE A 610 -7.18 -15.61 56.17
CA ILE A 610 -8.56 -15.47 56.66
C ILE A 610 -8.58 -14.96 58.10
N ALA A 611 -7.65 -15.39 58.95
CA ALA A 611 -7.54 -14.89 60.32
C ALA A 611 -7.11 -13.42 60.37
N ALA A 612 -6.20 -13.01 59.47
CA ALA A 612 -5.76 -11.62 59.35
C ALA A 612 -6.84 -10.69 58.77
N CYS A 613 -7.69 -11.20 57.88
CA CYS A 613 -8.80 -10.47 57.27
C CYS A 613 -10.09 -11.33 57.27
N PRO A 614 -10.83 -11.37 58.40
CA PRO A 614 -12.01 -12.20 58.51
C PRO A 614 -13.08 -11.81 57.49
N PRO A 615 -13.69 -12.77 56.77
CA PRO A 615 -14.72 -12.48 55.80
C PRO A 615 -15.97 -11.93 56.50
N VAL A 616 -16.57 -10.89 55.89
CA VAL A 616 -17.82 -10.30 56.39
C VAL A 616 -18.98 -11.26 56.12
N GLU A 617 -19.63 -11.72 57.19
CA GLU A 617 -20.77 -12.65 57.09
C GLU A 617 -21.88 -12.08 56.19
N GLY A 618 -22.32 -12.89 55.22
CA GLY A 618 -23.39 -12.51 54.29
C GLY A 618 -23.00 -11.55 53.16
N ALA A 619 -21.76 -11.04 53.13
CA ALA A 619 -21.28 -10.20 52.02
C ALA A 619 -21.01 -11.02 50.74
N TYR A 620 -20.76 -12.32 50.87
CA TYR A 620 -20.56 -13.21 49.74
C TYR A 620 -21.91 -13.68 49.17
N THR A 621 -22.15 -13.41 47.88
CA THR A 621 -23.32 -13.90 47.15
C THR A 621 -22.91 -15.11 46.31
N PRO A 622 -23.10 -16.35 46.81
CA PRO A 622 -22.71 -17.55 46.08
C PRO A 622 -23.48 -17.68 44.75
N ARG A 623 -22.86 -18.30 43.75
CA ARG A 623 -23.54 -18.82 42.55
C ARG A 623 -23.10 -20.25 42.27
N ARG A 624 -23.98 -21.04 41.66
CA ARG A 624 -23.66 -22.40 41.22
C ARG A 624 -22.42 -22.38 40.31
N GLY A 625 -21.44 -23.21 40.63
CA GLY A 625 -20.15 -23.30 39.95
C GLY A 625 -19.06 -22.39 40.51
N ASP A 626 -19.37 -21.43 41.39
CA ASP A 626 -18.35 -20.56 41.99
C ASP A 626 -17.43 -21.37 42.91
N PHE A 627 -16.12 -21.12 42.82
CA PHE A 627 -15.13 -21.55 43.81
C PHE A 627 -15.16 -20.57 44.99
N CYS A 628 -15.21 -21.12 46.20
CA CYS A 628 -15.32 -20.37 47.44
C CYS A 628 -14.51 -21.05 48.54
N ILE A 629 -14.46 -20.41 49.70
CA ILE A 629 -14.13 -21.07 50.96
C ILE A 629 -15.42 -21.34 51.74
N ALA A 630 -15.49 -22.50 52.38
CA ALA A 630 -16.61 -22.92 53.21
C ALA A 630 -16.09 -23.30 54.60
N LYS A 631 -16.75 -22.79 55.63
CA LYS A 631 -16.42 -23.11 57.02
C LYS A 631 -17.07 -24.45 57.39
N PHE A 632 -16.27 -25.49 57.60
CA PHE A 632 -16.74 -26.84 57.92
C PHE A 632 -17.12 -26.98 59.39
N VAL A 633 -17.74 -28.10 59.77
CA VAL A 633 -18.28 -28.33 61.13
C VAL A 633 -17.22 -28.28 62.24
N ASP A 634 -15.95 -28.51 61.92
CA ASP A 634 -14.81 -28.35 62.82
C ASP A 634 -14.46 -26.88 63.13
N GLY A 635 -15.10 -25.93 62.42
CA GLY A 635 -14.86 -24.50 62.57
C GLY A 635 -13.77 -23.95 61.65
N GLU A 636 -13.12 -24.79 60.85
CA GLU A 636 -12.03 -24.40 59.95
C GLU A 636 -12.54 -24.08 58.54
N TRP A 637 -11.76 -23.28 57.81
CA TRP A 637 -12.07 -22.92 56.42
C TRP A 637 -11.36 -23.86 55.44
N TYR A 638 -12.12 -24.29 54.44
CA TYR A 638 -11.67 -25.20 53.38
C TYR A 638 -12.10 -24.68 52.01
N ARG A 639 -11.35 -25.06 50.96
CA ARG A 639 -11.74 -24.74 49.59
C ARG A 639 -12.92 -25.60 49.17
N ALA A 640 -13.90 -24.98 48.54
CA ALA A 640 -15.12 -25.63 48.10
C ALA A 640 -15.60 -25.08 46.76
N ARG A 641 -16.50 -25.83 46.13
CA ARG A 641 -17.26 -25.41 44.95
C ARG A 641 -18.75 -25.46 45.25
N VAL A 642 -19.48 -24.42 44.89
CA VAL A 642 -20.94 -24.39 45.03
C VAL A 642 -21.58 -25.32 43.98
N GLU A 643 -22.23 -26.40 44.40
CA GLU A 643 -22.86 -27.36 43.49
C GLU A 643 -24.31 -26.98 43.15
N LYS A 644 -25.05 -26.49 44.14
CA LYS A 644 -26.48 -26.16 44.04
C LYS A 644 -26.84 -25.11 45.08
N MET A 645 -27.76 -24.21 44.74
CA MET A 645 -28.35 -23.26 45.69
C MET A 645 -29.85 -23.49 45.77
N GLU A 646 -30.36 -23.77 46.97
CA GLU A 646 -31.80 -23.84 47.24
C GLU A 646 -32.31 -22.53 47.84
N SER A 647 -31.52 -21.94 48.74
CA SER A 647 -31.75 -20.60 49.29
C SER A 647 -30.44 -20.08 49.91
N LEU A 648 -30.40 -18.81 50.34
CA LEU A 648 -29.25 -18.28 51.08
C LEU A 648 -28.99 -19.01 52.41
N ALA A 649 -29.96 -19.74 52.93
CA ALA A 649 -29.82 -20.58 54.13
C ALA A 649 -29.41 -22.04 53.80
N LYS A 650 -29.50 -22.46 52.54
CA LYS A 650 -29.23 -23.84 52.09
C LYS A 650 -28.43 -23.83 50.78
N VAL A 651 -27.11 -23.78 50.91
CA VAL A 651 -26.15 -23.85 49.81
C VAL A 651 -25.43 -25.19 49.88
N HIS A 652 -25.52 -25.96 48.81
CA HIS A 652 -24.83 -27.24 48.67
C HIS A 652 -23.42 -26.99 48.15
N VAL A 653 -22.42 -27.43 48.89
CA VAL A 653 -21.01 -27.32 48.50
C VAL A 653 -20.34 -28.69 48.44
N PHE A 654 -19.28 -28.75 47.63
CA PHE A 654 -18.37 -29.87 47.53
C PHE A 654 -16.97 -29.40 47.93
N TYR A 655 -16.36 -30.05 48.92
CA TYR A 655 -15.01 -29.74 49.38
C TYR A 655 -14.00 -30.32 48.40
N ILE A 656 -13.41 -29.46 47.58
CA ILE A 656 -12.64 -29.88 46.39
C ILE A 656 -11.38 -30.68 46.73
N ASP A 657 -10.86 -30.49 47.95
CA ASP A 657 -9.65 -31.16 48.43
C ASP A 657 -9.96 -32.49 49.15
N TYR A 658 -11.21 -32.75 49.56
CA TYR A 658 -11.57 -33.86 50.46
C TYR A 658 -12.71 -34.74 49.94
N GLY A 659 -13.50 -34.29 48.96
CA GLY A 659 -14.53 -35.11 48.31
C GLY A 659 -15.89 -35.17 49.02
N ASN A 660 -15.95 -34.78 50.29
CA ASN A 660 -17.21 -34.72 51.03
C ASN A 660 -18.08 -33.52 50.61
N LYS A 661 -19.39 -33.64 50.87
CA LYS A 661 -20.40 -32.63 50.55
C LYS A 661 -21.08 -32.13 51.81
N GLU A 662 -21.49 -30.87 51.82
CA GLU A 662 -22.25 -30.29 52.93
C GLU A 662 -23.31 -29.30 52.41
N THR A 663 -24.42 -29.17 53.14
CA THR A 663 -25.38 -28.08 52.96
C THR A 663 -25.24 -27.09 54.11
N LEU A 664 -24.83 -25.85 53.81
CA LEU A 664 -24.62 -24.80 54.80
C LEU A 664 -25.23 -23.45 54.36
N PRO A 665 -25.48 -22.52 55.31
CA PRO A 665 -25.91 -21.18 54.97
C PRO A 665 -24.78 -20.37 54.31
N SER A 666 -25.16 -19.41 53.47
CA SER A 666 -24.24 -18.47 52.80
C SER A 666 -23.37 -17.65 53.75
N THR A 667 -23.78 -17.47 55.02
CA THR A 667 -22.96 -16.83 56.06
C THR A 667 -21.70 -17.61 56.42
N ARG A 668 -21.66 -18.92 56.12
CA ARG A 668 -20.48 -19.78 56.29
C ARG A 668 -19.67 -19.93 54.99
N LEU A 669 -19.94 -19.09 54.00
CA LEU A 669 -19.24 -19.04 52.73
C LEU A 669 -18.56 -17.69 52.53
N ALA A 670 -17.38 -17.70 51.92
CA ALA A 670 -16.69 -16.49 51.52
C ALA A 670 -15.95 -16.68 50.18
N ALA A 671 -15.56 -15.57 49.57
CA ALA A 671 -14.75 -15.61 48.36
C ALA A 671 -13.39 -16.27 48.65
N LEU A 672 -12.94 -17.14 47.75
CA LEU A 672 -11.61 -17.72 47.81
C LEU A 672 -10.56 -16.61 47.60
N PRO A 673 -9.60 -16.40 48.52
CA PRO A 673 -8.51 -15.43 48.34
C PRO A 673 -7.73 -15.69 47.05
N GLN A 674 -7.18 -14.63 46.43
CA GLN A 674 -6.29 -14.79 45.29
C GLN A 674 -4.93 -15.28 45.78
N ALA A 675 -4.44 -16.37 45.18
CA ALA A 675 -3.11 -16.93 45.44
C ALA A 675 -1.98 -15.97 45.04
#